data_AF-A0A8B7J7Q7-F1
#
_entry.id   AF-A0A8B7J7Q7-F1
#
_cell.length_a   1.000
_cell.length_b   1.000
_cell.length_c   1.000
_cell.angle_alpha   90.00
_cell.angle_beta   90.00
_cell.angle_gamma   90.00
#
_symmetry.space_group_name_H-M   'P 1'
#
loop_
_entity.id
_entity.type
_entity.pdbx_description
1 polymer ?
#
loop_
_entity_poly.entity_id
_entity_poly.type
_entity_poly.pdbx_seq_one_letter_code
_entity_poly.pdbx_strand_id
1 'polypeptide(L)'
;MLRRILVQLSLNSMKSANMCIGRPVLLTSVDGRQEVCTAWPTAGFPGGKVGLSETTQKNLKVNPGDAVTVQPVTGAVIQAEEVDVKLRDKDASINAEEMSVCLLRNLDGKVVLPGNLLAFTFYGKLCNIVVMKVKGTDGAELTAPGSAISSEMHEPDLEKSELETSTLDLSLQLSKMDVDDTLEVASPSTPSKPMAPGSPVTPSSALLASCQDSGQMDKPYSKENVTDLTDDLELAGKGGSERLPLTGKPGKLSSADVFYFISSRTRINFIETRTSEAEDGDCESQVTYDMIGGLSSQLKTIRETIELPMKQPELFKSYGIPPPRGVLLYGPPGTGKTMIAKAIANEVGAHVTVINGPEIISKFYGESESRLRQIFAEASLRRPSIIFIDELDALCSKREGAQNEVEKRVVASLLTLMDGIGSEGSEGQLLVLGATNRPHVLDAALRRPGRFDKEIEIGIPNAQDRLDILQKLLRKVPHSLTAAELVQLADSAHGYVGADLAALCKEAGLYALRRALGKRANLLDNEVAGSVMIAFNDFLQGMNDVRPSAMREVAVDVPKVSWSDIGGLEDVKLKLKQAVEWPLKHPDSFIRMGIQPPKGVLLYGPPGCSKTMIAKALAHESGLNFLAVKGPELMNKYVGESERAVREIFRKARAVSPSVLFFDEIDALAVERGSSSGAGNVADRVLAQLLTEMDGIEQLKDVTILAATNRPDMIDKALLRPGRIDRIIYVPLPDAATRGEIFKLHFQSMPVSDEICLAELVQRTQKYSGAELC
;
A
#
# COMPACT_ATOMS: atom_id res chain seq x y z
N MET A 1 5.56 42.24 0.01
CA MET A 1 5.02 41.13 -0.81
C MET A 1 4.47 41.65 -2.16
N LEU A 2 5.18 42.58 -2.82
CA LEU A 2 4.70 43.36 -3.98
C LEU A 2 5.93 43.92 -4.74
N ARG A 3 6.68 43.07 -5.47
CA ARG A 3 7.99 43.47 -6.04
C ARG A 3 8.40 42.74 -7.33
N ARG A 4 7.43 42.14 -8.03
CA ARG A 4 7.59 41.37 -9.28
C ARG A 4 6.29 41.62 -10.07
N ILE A 5 6.22 42.25 -11.23
CA ILE A 5 7.24 42.67 -12.21
C ILE A 5 7.19 44.19 -12.39
N LEU A 6 8.32 44.89 -12.23
CA LEU A 6 8.43 46.34 -12.39
C LEU A 6 9.58 46.64 -13.37
N VAL A 7 9.33 47.49 -14.37
CA VAL A 7 10.38 47.99 -15.27
C VAL A 7 11.00 49.24 -14.67
N GLN A 8 12.26 49.14 -14.30
CA GLN A 8 13.00 50.24 -13.68
C GLN A 8 13.51 51.20 -14.76
N LEU A 9 13.13 52.47 -14.64
CA LEU A 9 13.52 53.53 -15.57
C LEU A 9 14.07 54.74 -14.81
N SER A 10 14.92 55.51 -15.48
CA SER A 10 15.24 56.86 -15.01
C SER A 10 14.03 57.78 -15.19
N LEU A 11 13.82 58.73 -14.26
CA LEU A 11 12.73 59.70 -14.33
C LEU A 11 12.79 60.55 -15.62
N ASN A 12 14.00 60.81 -16.14
CA ASN A 12 14.20 61.53 -17.39
C ASN A 12 13.76 60.69 -18.61
N SER A 13 14.07 59.39 -18.61
CA SER A 13 13.65 58.46 -19.66
C SER A 13 12.13 58.28 -19.71
N MET A 14 11.46 58.25 -18.56
CA MET A 14 9.99 58.23 -18.50
C MET A 14 9.38 59.51 -19.07
N LYS A 15 9.95 60.68 -18.75
CA LYS A 15 9.50 61.98 -19.31
C LYS A 15 9.68 62.04 -20.83
N SER A 16 10.83 61.63 -21.37
CA SER A 16 11.08 61.65 -22.82
C SER A 16 10.17 60.72 -23.64
N ALA A 17 9.58 59.70 -23.00
CA ALA A 17 8.69 58.73 -23.63
C ALA A 17 7.19 58.95 -23.28
N ASN A 18 6.84 60.07 -22.63
CA ASN A 18 5.47 60.38 -22.15
C ASN A 18 4.86 59.28 -21.26
N MET A 19 5.67 58.63 -20.41
CA MET A 19 5.27 57.50 -19.57
C MET A 19 4.91 57.95 -18.15
N CYS A 20 3.67 57.72 -17.74
CA CYS A 20 3.22 57.95 -16.36
C CYS A 20 3.64 56.80 -15.42
N ILE A 21 3.93 57.13 -14.16
CA ILE A 21 4.28 56.16 -13.11
C ILE A 21 3.10 55.19 -12.89
N GLY A 22 3.39 53.88 -12.81
CA GLY A 22 2.40 52.86 -12.53
C GLY A 22 1.45 52.49 -13.68
N ARG A 23 1.57 53.13 -14.85
CA ARG A 23 0.83 52.70 -16.06
C ARG A 23 1.48 51.45 -16.70
N PRO A 24 0.69 50.63 -17.42
CA PRO A 24 1.21 49.52 -18.22
C PRO A 24 1.98 50.04 -19.43
N VAL A 25 3.08 49.38 -19.76
CA VAL A 25 4.02 49.74 -20.82
C VAL A 25 4.46 48.49 -21.57
N LEU A 26 4.51 48.59 -22.89
CA LEU A 26 4.87 47.52 -23.80
C LEU A 26 6.38 47.53 -24.03
N LEU A 27 7.04 46.43 -23.66
CA LEU A 27 8.41 46.12 -24.06
C LEU A 27 8.36 45.32 -25.36
N THR A 28 9.17 45.70 -26.35
CA THR A 28 9.38 44.89 -27.56
C THR A 28 10.88 44.60 -27.74
N SER A 29 11.20 43.31 -27.89
CA SER A 29 12.54 42.81 -28.23
C SER A 29 12.83 42.99 -29.73
N VAL A 30 14.10 42.96 -30.13
CA VAL A 30 14.52 42.98 -31.55
C VAL A 30 13.84 41.85 -32.34
N ASP A 31 13.74 40.67 -31.72
CA ASP A 31 13.04 39.47 -32.23
C ASP A 31 11.51 39.63 -32.39
N GLY A 32 10.94 40.79 -32.03
CA GLY A 32 9.50 41.05 -32.08
C GLY A 32 8.69 40.43 -30.95
N ARG A 33 9.33 39.73 -30.00
CA ARG A 33 8.71 39.28 -28.73
C ARG A 33 8.28 40.47 -27.89
N GLN A 34 7.13 40.36 -27.21
CA GLN A 34 6.52 41.45 -26.46
C GLN A 34 6.10 41.03 -25.04
N GLU A 35 6.26 41.94 -24.08
CA GLU A 35 5.74 41.80 -22.71
C GLU A 35 5.19 43.14 -22.23
N VAL A 36 4.05 43.11 -21.52
CA VAL A 36 3.51 44.27 -20.81
C VAL A 36 3.94 44.22 -19.34
N CYS A 37 4.54 45.30 -18.87
CA CYS A 37 4.94 45.49 -17.48
C CYS A 37 4.44 46.85 -16.96
N THR A 38 4.62 47.16 -15.67
CA THR A 38 4.37 48.51 -15.14
C THR A 38 5.67 49.30 -14.98
N ALA A 39 5.66 50.57 -15.40
CA ALA A 39 6.83 51.45 -15.33
C ALA A 39 7.02 52.06 -13.94
N TRP A 40 8.25 51.96 -13.41
CA TRP A 40 8.60 52.46 -12.07
C TRP A 40 9.89 53.29 -12.08
N PRO A 41 9.87 54.54 -11.56
CA PRO A 41 11.05 55.38 -11.48
C PRO A 41 11.99 54.87 -10.39
N THR A 42 13.29 54.76 -10.69
CA THR A 42 14.32 54.36 -9.72
C THR A 42 15.35 55.47 -9.57
N ALA A 43 15.58 55.93 -8.33
CA ALA A 43 16.55 56.98 -8.03
C ALA A 43 17.98 56.50 -8.32
N GLY A 44 18.80 57.36 -8.94
CA GLY A 44 20.17 57.03 -9.34
C GLY A 44 20.31 56.14 -10.58
N PHE A 45 19.22 55.68 -11.19
CA PHE A 45 19.30 54.81 -12.37
C PHE A 45 19.73 55.59 -13.64
N PRO A 46 20.72 55.09 -14.42
CA PRO A 46 21.26 55.82 -15.56
C PRO A 46 20.23 56.00 -16.69
N GLY A 47 20.24 57.18 -17.31
CA GLY A 47 19.39 57.48 -18.46
C GLY A 47 19.70 56.59 -19.66
N GLY A 48 18.66 56.18 -20.38
CA GLY A 48 18.79 55.36 -21.61
C GLY A 48 19.00 53.86 -21.36
N LYS A 49 19.12 53.41 -20.11
CA LYS A 49 19.03 51.99 -19.75
C LYS A 49 17.62 51.63 -19.24
N VAL A 50 17.32 50.33 -19.23
CA VAL A 50 16.07 49.75 -18.73
C VAL A 50 16.42 48.59 -17.79
N GLY A 51 15.87 48.60 -16.57
CA GLY A 51 16.00 47.47 -15.64
C GLY A 51 14.82 46.51 -15.78
N LEU A 52 15.12 45.25 -16.10
CA LEU A 52 14.15 44.16 -16.28
C LEU A 52 14.28 43.11 -15.17
N SER A 53 13.23 42.35 -14.89
CA SER A 53 13.32 41.14 -14.06
C SER A 53 13.71 39.92 -14.88
N GLU A 54 14.33 38.94 -14.23
CA GLU A 54 14.78 37.67 -14.83
C GLU A 54 13.69 36.94 -15.64
N THR A 55 12.43 36.99 -15.19
CA THR A 55 11.27 36.44 -15.91
C THR A 55 11.02 37.14 -17.24
N THR A 56 11.07 38.48 -17.23
CA THR A 56 10.83 39.34 -18.39
C THR A 56 11.98 39.25 -19.39
N GLN A 57 13.20 39.11 -18.88
CA GLN A 57 14.38 38.78 -19.68
C GLN A 57 14.20 37.44 -20.41
N LYS A 58 13.76 36.39 -19.71
CA LYS A 58 13.51 35.05 -20.27
C LYS A 58 12.37 35.04 -21.30
N ASN A 59 11.32 35.84 -21.13
CA ASN A 59 10.24 36.00 -22.11
C ASN A 59 10.71 36.70 -23.39
N LEU A 60 11.38 37.85 -23.25
CA LEU A 60 11.87 38.68 -24.35
C LEU A 60 13.11 38.12 -25.06
N LYS A 61 13.77 37.10 -24.47
CA LYS A 61 15.02 36.45 -24.94
C LYS A 61 16.23 37.39 -25.12
N VAL A 62 16.29 38.50 -24.36
CA VAL A 62 17.41 39.46 -24.42
C VAL A 62 18.50 39.18 -23.37
N ASN A 63 19.74 39.48 -23.72
CA ASN A 63 20.91 39.45 -22.85
C ASN A 63 21.17 40.83 -22.21
N PRO A 64 21.97 40.91 -21.13
CA PRO A 64 22.27 42.17 -20.45
C PRO A 64 23.11 43.11 -21.31
N GLY A 65 22.46 43.98 -22.08
CA GLY A 65 23.09 44.92 -23.01
C GLY A 65 22.30 45.15 -24.30
N ASP A 66 21.37 44.25 -24.63
CA ASP A 66 20.59 44.31 -25.88
C ASP A 66 19.59 45.47 -25.91
N ALA A 67 19.26 45.94 -27.10
CA ALA A 67 18.31 47.03 -27.33
C ALA A 67 16.86 46.55 -27.18
N VAL A 68 16.12 47.13 -26.23
CA VAL A 68 14.68 46.91 -26.03
C VAL A 68 13.94 48.21 -26.26
N THR A 69 12.91 48.21 -27.10
CA THR A 69 12.05 49.38 -27.27
C THR A 69 10.93 49.37 -26.23
N VAL A 70 10.66 50.54 -25.66
CA VAL A 70 9.66 50.73 -24.60
C VAL A 70 8.63 51.74 -25.06
N GLN A 71 7.35 51.37 -25.03
CA GLN A 71 6.23 52.22 -25.45
C GLN A 71 5.12 52.25 -24.38
N PRO A 72 4.41 53.36 -24.17
CA PRO A 72 3.20 53.36 -23.36
C PRO A 72 2.10 52.52 -24.04
N VAL A 73 1.34 51.74 -23.26
CA VAL A 73 0.15 51.05 -23.79
C VAL A 73 -0.94 52.09 -24.04
N THR A 74 -1.36 52.23 -25.30
CA THR A 74 -2.41 53.16 -25.74
C THR A 74 -3.73 52.48 -26.10
N GLY A 75 -3.72 51.16 -26.33
CA GLY A 75 -4.91 50.36 -26.60
C GLY A 75 -5.80 50.12 -25.39
N ALA A 76 -6.98 49.55 -25.63
CA ALA A 76 -7.95 49.24 -24.58
C ALA A 76 -7.45 48.11 -23.67
N VAL A 77 -7.57 48.28 -22.35
CA VAL A 77 -7.22 47.27 -21.35
C VAL A 77 -8.52 46.69 -20.79
N ILE A 78 -8.82 45.45 -21.16
CA ILE A 78 -10.12 44.79 -21.00
C ILE A 78 -9.96 43.54 -20.11
N GLN A 79 -11.03 43.14 -19.41
CA GLN A 79 -10.94 42.00 -18.50
C GLN A 79 -10.91 40.68 -19.26
N ALA A 80 -10.05 39.74 -18.84
CA ALA A 80 -10.09 38.36 -19.29
C ALA A 80 -11.26 37.61 -18.64
N GLU A 81 -12.07 36.91 -19.43
CA GLU A 81 -13.08 35.98 -18.94
C GLU A 81 -12.42 34.64 -18.57
N GLU A 82 -11.64 34.09 -19.52
CA GLU A 82 -11.02 32.77 -19.40
C GLU A 82 -9.55 32.83 -19.87
N VAL A 83 -8.65 32.20 -19.12
CA VAL A 83 -7.21 32.16 -19.40
C VAL A 83 -6.72 30.72 -19.28
N ASP A 84 -6.15 30.20 -20.37
CA ASP A 84 -5.65 28.84 -20.44
C ASP A 84 -4.13 28.82 -20.18
N VAL A 85 -3.71 27.96 -19.25
CA VAL A 85 -2.36 27.98 -18.67
C VAL A 85 -1.77 26.58 -18.66
N LYS A 86 -0.50 26.43 -19.07
CA LYS A 86 0.26 25.17 -18.95
C LYS A 86 1.37 25.29 -17.88
N LEU A 87 1.45 24.28 -17.00
CA LEU A 87 2.57 24.07 -16.07
C LEU A 87 3.83 23.58 -16.80
N ARG A 88 5.00 23.74 -16.16
CA ARG A 88 6.23 22.99 -16.53
C ARG A 88 6.41 21.77 -15.61
N ASP A 89 7.01 20.74 -16.15
CA ASP A 89 6.81 19.33 -15.77
C ASP A 89 7.56 18.88 -14.48
N LYS A 90 7.88 19.81 -13.57
CA LYS A 90 8.53 19.53 -12.27
C LYS A 90 7.63 19.73 -11.05
N ASP A 91 6.42 20.27 -11.23
CA ASP A 91 5.48 20.58 -10.14
C ASP A 91 4.14 19.81 -10.24
N ALA A 92 4.11 18.69 -10.99
CA ALA A 92 2.89 17.93 -11.36
C ALA A 92 2.16 17.20 -10.21
N SER A 93 2.50 17.46 -8.94
CA SER A 93 1.93 16.82 -7.74
C SER A 93 1.13 17.80 -6.86
N ILE A 94 0.53 18.83 -7.47
CA ILE A 94 -0.05 19.99 -6.76
C ILE A 94 -1.54 20.15 -7.12
N ASN A 95 -2.36 20.35 -6.09
CA ASN A 95 -3.80 20.55 -6.21
C ASN A 95 -4.14 21.79 -7.07
N ALA A 96 -4.77 21.56 -8.23
CA ALA A 96 -5.06 22.60 -9.21
C ALA A 96 -6.01 23.69 -8.68
N GLU A 97 -6.96 23.34 -7.81
CA GLU A 97 -7.95 24.28 -7.28
C GLU A 97 -7.30 25.34 -6.37
N GLU A 98 -6.53 24.91 -5.36
CA GLU A 98 -5.76 25.81 -4.49
C GLU A 98 -4.77 26.67 -5.29
N MET A 99 -4.13 26.09 -6.30
CA MET A 99 -3.20 26.79 -7.18
C MET A 99 -3.91 27.86 -8.02
N SER A 100 -5.14 27.62 -8.49
CA SER A 100 -5.93 28.63 -9.22
C SER A 100 -6.25 29.85 -8.34
N VAL A 101 -6.64 29.63 -7.08
CA VAL A 101 -6.93 30.70 -6.10
C VAL A 101 -5.64 31.47 -5.75
N CYS A 102 -4.51 30.76 -5.60
CA CYS A 102 -3.22 31.39 -5.37
C CYS A 102 -2.76 32.21 -6.59
N LEU A 103 -3.00 31.73 -7.82
CA LEU A 103 -2.69 32.46 -9.05
C LEU A 103 -3.54 33.72 -9.20
N LEU A 104 -4.86 33.63 -9.01
CA LEU A 104 -5.75 34.81 -9.05
C LEU A 104 -5.29 35.87 -8.04
N ARG A 105 -4.94 35.47 -6.82
CA ARG A 105 -4.41 36.39 -5.79
C ARG A 105 -3.06 37.01 -6.13
N ASN A 106 -2.21 36.34 -6.92
CA ASN A 106 -0.90 36.83 -7.34
C ASN A 106 -0.90 37.57 -8.69
N LEU A 107 -1.98 37.47 -9.47
CA LEU A 107 -2.06 38.00 -10.85
C LEU A 107 -3.21 39.02 -11.07
N ASP A 108 -4.02 39.33 -10.06
CA ASP A 108 -5.07 40.36 -10.12
C ASP A 108 -4.49 41.72 -10.59
N GLY A 109 -5.11 42.30 -11.62
CA GLY A 109 -4.66 43.52 -12.28
C GLY A 109 -3.49 43.35 -13.27
N LYS A 110 -2.94 42.14 -13.45
CA LYS A 110 -1.83 41.89 -14.39
C LYS A 110 -2.34 41.75 -15.82
N VAL A 111 -1.80 42.58 -16.73
CA VAL A 111 -1.94 42.39 -18.18
C VAL A 111 -1.14 41.16 -18.63
N VAL A 112 -1.76 40.29 -19.41
CA VAL A 112 -1.16 39.06 -19.95
C VAL A 112 -1.23 39.00 -21.47
N LEU A 113 -0.21 38.39 -22.08
CA LEU A 113 -0.13 38.09 -23.50
C LEU A 113 0.10 36.57 -23.65
N PRO A 114 -0.49 35.90 -24.66
CA PRO A 114 -0.25 34.47 -24.88
C PRO A 114 1.20 34.23 -25.33
N GLY A 115 1.77 33.11 -24.88
CA GLY A 115 3.17 32.72 -25.06
C GLY A 115 4.12 33.16 -23.92
N ASN A 116 3.70 34.06 -23.03
CA ASN A 116 4.57 34.56 -21.96
C ASN A 116 4.55 33.65 -20.71
N LEU A 117 5.72 33.51 -20.08
CA LEU A 117 5.94 32.76 -18.85
C LEU A 117 5.72 33.67 -17.63
N LEU A 118 4.95 33.19 -16.66
CA LEU A 118 4.70 33.84 -15.37
C LEU A 118 5.30 32.97 -14.26
N ALA A 119 6.10 33.57 -13.38
CA ALA A 119 6.59 32.91 -12.17
C ALA A 119 5.81 33.39 -10.95
N PHE A 120 5.41 32.47 -10.07
CA PHE A 120 4.72 32.76 -8.81
C PHE A 120 5.24 31.85 -7.69
N THR A 121 4.87 32.13 -6.44
CA THR A 121 5.31 31.34 -5.29
C THR A 121 4.13 30.61 -4.64
N PHE A 122 4.19 29.28 -4.57
CA PHE A 122 3.15 28.40 -4.03
C PHE A 122 3.74 27.55 -2.90
N TYR A 123 3.21 27.68 -1.68
CA TYR A 123 3.76 27.09 -0.43
C TYR A 123 5.31 27.15 -0.32
N GLY A 124 5.91 28.27 -0.76
CA GLY A 124 7.37 28.49 -0.73
C GLY A 124 8.15 28.02 -1.97
N LYS A 125 7.60 27.13 -2.80
CA LYS A 125 8.18 26.75 -4.10
C LYS A 125 7.97 27.87 -5.14
N LEU A 126 8.91 27.99 -6.10
CA LEU A 126 8.81 28.94 -7.23
C LEU A 126 8.30 28.21 -8.49
N CYS A 127 6.99 28.25 -8.72
CA CYS A 127 6.34 27.58 -9.84
C CYS A 127 6.34 28.48 -11.09
N ASN A 128 6.52 27.87 -12.27
CA ASN A 128 6.59 28.57 -13.55
C ASN A 128 5.51 28.04 -14.51
N ILE A 129 4.65 28.94 -14.98
CA ILE A 129 3.54 28.65 -15.88
C ILE A 129 3.66 29.44 -17.20
N VAL A 130 3.08 28.92 -18.28
CA VAL A 130 3.01 29.58 -19.59
C VAL A 130 1.55 29.83 -19.95
N VAL A 131 1.22 31.06 -20.34
CA VAL A 131 -0.13 31.40 -20.86
C VAL A 131 -0.24 30.91 -22.31
N MET A 132 -1.23 30.08 -22.62
CA MET A 132 -1.42 29.52 -23.97
C MET A 132 -2.46 30.31 -24.77
N LYS A 133 -3.58 30.66 -24.13
CA LYS A 133 -4.72 31.35 -24.73
C LYS A 133 -5.34 32.32 -23.71
N VAL A 134 -5.86 33.44 -24.21
CA VAL A 134 -6.60 34.43 -23.41
C VAL A 134 -7.88 34.80 -24.16
N LYS A 135 -9.02 34.76 -23.46
CA LYS A 135 -10.34 35.11 -23.99
C LYS A 135 -10.90 36.29 -23.21
N GLY A 136 -11.27 37.36 -23.91
CA GLY A 136 -11.83 38.57 -23.32
C GLY A 136 -13.34 38.48 -23.06
N THR A 137 -13.86 39.39 -22.23
CA THR A 137 -15.31 39.64 -22.09
C THR A 137 -16.04 39.93 -23.40
N ASP A 138 -15.29 40.34 -24.41
CA ASP A 138 -15.79 40.80 -25.71
C ASP A 138 -15.93 39.64 -26.72
N GLY A 139 -15.71 38.39 -26.28
CA GLY A 139 -15.75 37.19 -27.12
C GLY A 139 -14.53 36.97 -28.03
N ALA A 140 -13.62 37.95 -28.12
CA ALA A 140 -12.37 37.83 -28.85
C ALA A 140 -11.34 36.94 -28.11
N GLU A 141 -10.62 36.12 -28.88
CA GLU A 141 -9.62 35.17 -28.38
C GLU A 141 -8.22 35.50 -28.95
N LEU A 142 -7.21 35.58 -28.08
CA LEU A 142 -5.81 35.64 -28.46
C LEU A 142 -5.12 34.30 -28.15
N THR A 143 -4.53 33.70 -29.17
CA THR A 143 -3.75 32.46 -29.10
C THR A 143 -2.26 32.72 -29.37
N ALA A 144 -1.38 31.91 -28.79
CA ALA A 144 0.05 32.02 -29.05
C ALA A 144 0.40 31.58 -30.49
N PRO A 145 1.29 32.30 -31.22
CA PRO A 145 1.70 31.89 -32.56
C PRO A 145 2.50 30.58 -32.51
N GLY A 146 1.95 29.50 -33.08
CA GLY A 146 2.42 28.11 -32.94
C GLY A 146 3.76 27.74 -33.61
N SER A 147 4.69 28.68 -33.79
CA SER A 147 5.96 28.47 -34.50
C SER A 147 7.19 28.47 -33.57
N ALA A 148 7.22 27.57 -32.58
CA ALA A 148 8.43 27.14 -31.86
C ALA A 148 8.19 25.95 -30.89
N ILE A 149 7.34 24.99 -31.23
CA ILE A 149 7.29 23.69 -30.52
C ILE A 149 8.15 22.69 -31.30
N SER A 150 9.46 22.96 -31.29
CA SER A 150 10.49 22.02 -31.71
C SER A 150 11.12 21.41 -30.46
N SER A 151 11.21 20.08 -30.39
CA SER A 151 11.71 19.31 -29.24
C SER A 151 13.23 19.39 -29.03
N GLU A 152 13.85 20.48 -29.48
CA GLU A 152 15.28 20.75 -29.40
C GLU A 152 15.51 22.22 -29.00
N MET A 153 15.81 22.44 -27.73
CA MET A 153 16.66 23.55 -27.29
C MET A 153 17.66 22.99 -26.28
N HIS A 154 18.87 22.72 -26.77
CA HIS A 154 20.03 22.35 -25.97
C HIS A 154 20.24 23.32 -24.81
N GLU A 155 20.72 22.81 -23.68
CA GLU A 155 21.30 23.67 -22.65
C GLU A 155 22.55 24.37 -23.22
N PRO A 156 22.69 25.70 -23.06
CA PRO A 156 23.99 26.33 -23.12
C PRO A 156 24.71 26.07 -21.79
N ASP A 157 25.72 25.21 -21.81
CA ASP A 157 26.63 24.99 -20.68
C ASP A 157 27.21 26.31 -20.19
N LEU A 158 26.97 26.64 -18.92
CA LEU A 158 27.67 27.70 -18.19
C LEU A 158 27.60 27.42 -16.67
N GLU A 159 28.56 26.61 -16.22
CA GLU A 159 29.08 26.54 -14.85
C GLU A 159 28.06 26.64 -13.70
N LYS A 160 27.30 25.55 -13.48
CA LYS A 160 26.87 25.23 -12.12
C LYS A 160 28.00 24.52 -11.39
N SER A 161 28.71 25.26 -10.53
CA SER A 161 29.59 24.68 -9.54
C SER A 161 28.80 23.81 -8.57
N GLU A 162 29.02 22.49 -8.60
CA GLU A 162 28.43 21.56 -7.64
C GLU A 162 29.05 21.75 -6.25
N LEU A 163 28.43 22.61 -5.45
CA LEU A 163 28.60 22.69 -4.00
C LEU A 163 27.24 22.56 -3.33
N GLU A 164 26.68 21.35 -3.38
CA GLU A 164 25.58 20.94 -2.49
C GLU A 164 26.11 20.72 -1.05
N THR A 165 26.70 21.76 -0.46
CA THR A 165 27.03 21.79 0.96
C THR A 165 25.75 22.01 1.76
N SER A 166 25.23 20.91 2.32
CA SER A 166 24.53 20.88 3.61
C SER A 166 23.59 22.05 3.91
N THR A 167 22.31 21.91 3.55
CA THR A 167 21.18 22.77 4.01
C THR A 167 20.92 22.71 5.53
N LEU A 168 21.85 22.13 6.30
CA LEU A 168 21.90 22.09 7.76
C LEU A 168 22.95 23.05 8.35
N ASP A 169 23.97 23.47 7.59
CA ASP A 169 25.04 24.36 8.08
C ASP A 169 24.64 25.83 8.12
N LEU A 170 23.81 26.31 7.18
CA LEU A 170 23.38 27.71 7.15
C LEU A 170 22.55 28.12 8.39
N SER A 171 21.81 27.17 8.98
CA SER A 171 21.15 27.32 10.28
C SER A 171 22.12 27.35 11.48
N LEU A 172 23.33 26.78 11.34
CA LEU A 172 24.37 26.75 12.37
C LEU A 172 25.37 27.92 12.27
N GLN A 173 25.43 28.58 11.12
CA GLN A 173 26.21 29.82 10.93
C GLN A 173 25.42 31.07 11.37
N LEU A 174 24.08 31.05 11.29
CA LEU A 174 23.22 32.11 11.82
C LEU A 174 23.11 32.10 13.36
N SER A 175 23.60 31.06 14.05
CA SER A 175 23.60 30.94 15.52
C SER A 175 24.97 31.21 16.17
N LYS A 176 25.87 31.92 15.47
CA LYS A 176 27.24 32.25 15.94
C LYS A 176 27.66 33.71 15.71
N MET A 177 26.72 34.64 15.81
CA MET A 177 26.99 36.08 15.94
C MET A 177 26.24 36.62 17.16
N ASP A 178 26.87 36.46 18.32
CA ASP A 178 26.58 37.20 19.56
C ASP A 178 27.39 38.52 19.61
N VAL A 179 27.22 39.27 20.70
CA VAL A 179 27.88 40.55 21.07
C VAL A 179 27.25 41.78 20.38
N ASP A 180 26.71 42.78 21.09
CA ASP A 180 26.61 43.03 22.54
C ASP A 180 25.15 43.09 23.03
N ASP A 181 24.86 42.49 24.19
CA ASP A 181 23.61 42.69 24.92
C ASP A 181 23.91 42.80 26.43
N THR A 182 23.91 44.03 26.96
CA THR A 182 24.25 44.32 28.36
C THR A 182 23.03 44.15 29.27
N LEU A 183 22.87 42.95 29.84
CA LEU A 183 21.73 42.60 30.69
C LEU A 183 21.93 42.93 32.18
N GLU A 184 21.08 43.82 32.69
CA GLU A 184 20.56 43.81 34.07
C GLU A 184 19.05 44.13 34.02
N VAL A 185 18.13 43.54 34.80
CA VAL A 185 18.21 42.39 35.72
C VAL A 185 16.78 41.83 35.96
N ALA A 186 16.69 40.58 36.46
CA ALA A 186 15.51 39.94 37.09
C ALA A 186 14.36 39.37 36.22
N SER A 187 13.75 38.33 36.80
CA SER A 187 12.73 37.43 36.24
C SER A 187 11.29 37.86 36.62
N PRO A 188 10.22 37.26 36.04
CA PRO A 188 8.86 37.80 36.12
C PRO A 188 8.03 37.33 37.33
N SER A 189 7.01 38.13 37.68
CA SER A 189 5.87 37.72 38.50
C SER A 189 4.55 38.34 38.03
N THR A 190 3.52 37.51 37.91
CA THR A 190 2.07 37.82 37.76
C THR A 190 1.50 38.58 38.99
N PRO A 191 0.22 39.08 39.04
CA PRO A 191 -0.89 39.00 38.06
C PRO A 191 -1.76 40.29 37.86
N SER A 192 -2.88 40.13 37.11
CA SER A 192 -4.24 40.72 37.31
C SER A 192 -4.61 42.21 37.05
N LYS A 193 -5.48 42.39 36.04
CA LYS A 193 -6.76 43.18 35.96
C LYS A 193 -7.00 44.38 36.93
N PRO A 194 -7.16 45.61 36.37
CA PRO A 194 -8.40 46.43 36.48
C PRO A 194 -8.97 46.78 35.07
N MET A 195 -10.18 47.30 34.79
CA MET A 195 -11.21 48.17 35.44
C MET A 195 -11.15 49.67 35.02
N ALA A 196 -12.32 50.29 34.77
CA ALA A 196 -12.52 51.62 34.15
C ALA A 196 -13.24 52.65 35.07
N PRO A 197 -13.38 53.93 34.65
CA PRO A 197 -14.64 54.52 34.14
C PRO A 197 -14.45 55.17 32.73
N GLY A 198 -15.37 55.89 32.05
CA GLY A 198 -16.67 56.56 32.36
C GLY A 198 -16.53 58.11 32.28
N SER A 199 -17.52 58.98 32.03
CA SER A 199 -18.98 58.94 31.71
C SER A 199 -19.40 60.41 31.33
N PRO A 200 -20.68 60.92 31.33
CA PRO A 200 -22.03 60.33 31.29
C PRO A 200 -23.04 60.99 30.30
N VAL A 201 -24.28 60.47 30.20
CA VAL A 201 -25.61 61.16 30.31
C VAL A 201 -26.75 60.21 29.87
N THR A 202 -27.96 60.37 30.43
CA THR A 202 -29.15 59.46 30.43
C THR A 202 -30.46 60.25 30.21
N PRO A 203 -31.70 59.68 30.19
CA PRO A 203 -32.19 58.29 30.34
C PRO A 203 -32.86 57.79 29.01
N SER A 204 -33.95 57.00 28.86
CA SER A 204 -35.05 56.41 29.69
C SER A 204 -35.81 55.35 28.83
N SER A 205 -36.68 54.42 29.29
CA SER A 205 -36.90 53.69 30.56
C SER A 205 -38.15 52.76 30.44
N ALA A 206 -38.22 51.66 31.20
CA ALA A 206 -39.38 50.75 31.41
C ALA A 206 -39.82 49.85 30.21
N LEU A 207 -40.39 48.64 30.38
CA LEU A 207 -40.58 47.74 31.55
C LEU A 207 -40.67 46.23 31.12
N LEU A 208 -41.11 45.32 32.02
CA LEU A 208 -40.93 43.85 32.01
C LEU A 208 -42.06 42.99 31.37
N ALA A 209 -41.70 41.73 31.01
CA ALA A 209 -42.53 40.49 30.99
C ALA A 209 -43.65 40.34 29.91
N SER A 210 -44.05 39.14 29.43
CA SER A 210 -43.47 37.76 29.50
C SER A 210 -44.22 36.74 28.60
N CYS A 211 -43.47 35.81 27.96
CA CYS A 211 -43.85 34.42 27.57
C CYS A 211 -44.94 34.12 26.48
N GLN A 212 -44.80 32.92 25.88
CA GLN A 212 -45.74 32.11 25.04
C GLN A 212 -45.94 32.44 23.54
N ASP A 213 -45.18 31.71 22.70
CA ASP A 213 -45.61 30.59 21.82
C ASP A 213 -46.74 30.72 20.74
N SER A 214 -46.59 29.95 19.65
CA SER A 214 -47.45 29.80 18.45
C SER A 214 -47.65 31.07 17.58
N GLY A 215 -47.94 31.03 16.27
CA GLY A 215 -48.06 29.93 15.31
C GLY A 215 -48.69 30.45 13.99
N GLN A 216 -48.37 29.83 12.84
CA GLN A 216 -48.88 30.14 11.47
C GLN A 216 -48.48 31.55 10.91
N MET A 217 -47.96 31.73 9.69
CA MET A 217 -48.24 31.20 8.34
C MET A 217 -49.42 31.89 7.65
N ASP A 218 -49.14 32.72 6.61
CA ASP A 218 -49.80 32.54 5.31
C ASP A 218 -49.13 33.21 4.09
N LYS A 219 -49.56 32.79 2.90
CA LYS A 219 -49.35 33.35 1.54
C LYS A 219 -50.47 34.40 1.22
N PRO A 220 -50.69 35.02 0.02
CA PRO A 220 -50.36 34.54 -1.35
C PRO A 220 -50.17 35.58 -2.50
N TYR A 221 -50.06 35.07 -3.76
CA TYR A 221 -50.52 35.64 -5.07
C TYR A 221 -50.09 37.06 -5.54
N SER A 222 -50.10 37.44 -6.84
CA SER A 222 -50.17 36.72 -8.14
C SER A 222 -49.91 37.63 -9.37
N LYS A 223 -49.34 37.04 -10.46
CA LYS A 223 -49.71 37.22 -11.91
C LYS A 223 -49.66 38.59 -12.65
N GLU A 224 -49.08 38.53 -13.86
CA GLU A 224 -49.59 39.11 -15.16
C GLU A 224 -49.55 40.66 -15.38
N ASN A 225 -49.50 41.23 -16.60
CA ASN A 225 -49.38 40.68 -17.98
C ASN A 225 -48.86 41.70 -19.05
N VAL A 226 -48.33 41.16 -20.17
CA VAL A 226 -48.40 41.61 -21.60
C VAL A 226 -47.99 43.03 -22.06
N THR A 227 -47.11 43.10 -23.07
CA THR A 227 -47.03 43.99 -24.28
C THR A 227 -45.64 43.80 -24.97
N ASP A 228 -45.27 44.28 -26.17
CA ASP A 228 -45.84 44.37 -27.55
C ASP A 228 -44.76 45.05 -28.47
N LEU A 229 -44.60 44.90 -29.80
CA LEU A 229 -45.02 43.92 -30.85
C LEU A 229 -44.18 44.17 -32.15
N THR A 230 -44.54 43.57 -33.30
CA THR A 230 -43.94 43.66 -34.69
C THR A 230 -42.58 42.95 -34.90
N ASP A 231 -42.40 41.94 -35.78
CA ASP A 231 -42.73 41.70 -37.22
C ASP A 231 -41.61 42.23 -38.16
N ASP A 232 -41.18 41.56 -39.25
CA ASP A 232 -41.88 40.55 -40.07
C ASP A 232 -40.97 39.60 -40.92
N LEU A 233 -41.53 38.46 -41.35
CA LEU A 233 -41.24 37.61 -42.54
C LEU A 233 -39.91 36.84 -42.80
N GLU A 234 -40.08 35.69 -43.49
CA GLU A 234 -39.05 34.86 -44.18
C GLU A 234 -39.23 34.91 -45.74
N LEU A 235 -38.73 34.05 -46.66
CA LEU A 235 -38.04 32.74 -46.65
C LEU A 235 -37.32 32.49 -48.02
N ALA A 236 -36.53 31.41 -48.09
CA ALA A 236 -35.96 30.75 -49.29
C ALA A 236 -34.82 31.46 -50.07
N GLY A 237 -33.86 30.74 -50.67
CA GLY A 237 -33.60 29.30 -50.59
C GLY A 237 -32.41 28.80 -51.44
N LYS A 238 -31.61 27.88 -50.85
CA LYS A 238 -30.60 26.96 -51.44
C LYS A 238 -29.86 27.35 -52.75
N GLY A 239 -28.52 27.43 -52.67
CA GLY A 239 -27.68 26.72 -53.66
C GLY A 239 -26.29 27.28 -54.03
N GLY A 240 -25.22 26.65 -53.53
CA GLY A 240 -24.09 26.26 -54.38
C GLY A 240 -22.75 27.03 -54.29
N SER A 241 -21.67 26.23 -54.17
CA SER A 241 -20.28 26.49 -54.56
C SER A 241 -19.49 27.64 -53.90
N GLU A 242 -18.62 27.27 -52.97
CA GLU A 242 -17.40 28.04 -52.69
C GLU A 242 -16.45 28.07 -53.91
N ARG A 243 -15.66 29.14 -54.05
CA ARG A 243 -14.36 29.11 -54.73
C ARG A 243 -13.50 30.33 -54.36
N LEU A 244 -12.43 30.07 -53.58
CA LEU A 244 -11.04 30.59 -53.63
C LEU A 244 -10.70 31.96 -54.29
N PRO A 245 -9.63 32.70 -53.88
CA PRO A 245 -8.49 32.25 -53.06
C PRO A 245 -7.92 33.20 -51.96
N LEU A 246 -7.13 32.60 -51.07
CA LEU A 246 -5.89 33.06 -50.42
C LEU A 246 -5.36 34.49 -50.68
N THR A 247 -4.99 35.23 -49.62
CA THR A 247 -3.58 35.45 -49.17
C THR A 247 -3.47 36.54 -48.07
N GLY A 248 -2.59 36.34 -47.08
CA GLY A 248 -2.27 37.35 -46.06
C GLY A 248 -1.36 36.80 -44.95
N LYS A 249 -0.38 37.59 -44.48
CA LYS A 249 0.54 37.20 -43.38
C LYS A 249 0.04 37.75 -42.04
N PRO A 250 0.09 37.00 -40.92
CA PRO A 250 -0.07 37.59 -39.59
C PRO A 250 1.16 38.45 -39.24
N GLY A 251 0.94 39.61 -38.60
CA GLY A 251 1.96 40.63 -38.33
C GLY A 251 2.26 40.84 -36.85
N LYS A 252 3.17 41.79 -36.55
CA LYS A 252 3.45 42.27 -35.19
C LYS A 252 2.20 42.95 -34.60
N LEU A 253 1.95 42.75 -33.30
CA LEU A 253 1.00 43.56 -32.54
C LEU A 253 1.50 45.00 -32.37
N SER A 254 0.55 45.93 -32.33
CA SER A 254 0.74 47.38 -32.22
C SER A 254 0.40 47.89 -30.81
N SER A 255 0.87 49.10 -30.45
CA SER A 255 0.56 49.71 -29.15
C SER A 255 -0.92 50.11 -28.98
N ALA A 256 -1.72 49.98 -30.04
CA ALA A 256 -3.14 50.30 -30.11
C ALA A 256 -4.07 49.07 -29.95
N ASP A 257 -3.51 47.86 -29.92
CA ASP A 257 -4.30 46.61 -29.89
C ASP A 257 -5.00 46.38 -28.53
N VAL A 258 -5.90 45.42 -28.45
CA VAL A 258 -6.63 45.10 -27.20
C VAL A 258 -5.74 44.26 -26.27
N PHE A 259 -5.60 44.70 -25.02
CA PHE A 259 -4.82 44.04 -23.98
C PHE A 259 -5.73 43.47 -22.90
N TYR A 260 -5.47 42.25 -22.44
CA TYR A 260 -6.29 41.60 -21.43
C TYR A 260 -5.62 41.54 -20.06
N PHE A 261 -6.36 41.88 -19.00
CA PHE A 261 -5.90 41.73 -17.62
C PHE A 261 -6.67 40.65 -16.87
N ILE A 262 -5.95 39.90 -16.02
CA ILE A 262 -6.53 38.93 -15.09
C ILE A 262 -7.17 39.68 -13.92
N SER A 263 -8.34 39.25 -13.48
CA SER A 263 -8.90 39.69 -12.20
C SER A 263 -9.57 38.55 -11.44
N SER A 264 -9.92 38.78 -10.18
CA SER A 264 -10.64 37.86 -9.28
C SER A 264 -11.88 37.13 -9.84
N ARG A 265 -12.45 37.54 -10.98
CA ARG A 265 -13.57 36.86 -11.66
C ARG A 265 -13.15 36.04 -12.89
N THR A 266 -11.90 36.13 -13.33
CA THR A 266 -11.36 35.38 -14.48
C THR A 266 -11.25 33.90 -14.11
N ARG A 267 -11.65 33.00 -15.01
CA ARG A 267 -11.42 31.56 -14.87
C ARG A 267 -10.02 31.21 -15.38
N ILE A 268 -9.26 30.45 -14.58
CA ILE A 268 -7.97 29.91 -15.00
C ILE A 268 -8.15 28.42 -15.27
N ASN A 269 -8.02 28.02 -16.53
CA ASN A 269 -8.03 26.62 -16.92
C ASN A 269 -6.59 26.12 -17.01
N PHE A 270 -6.30 24.96 -16.43
CA PHE A 270 -5.02 24.30 -16.67
C PHE A 270 -5.13 23.38 -17.87
N ILE A 271 -4.39 23.70 -18.94
CA ILE A 271 -4.16 22.73 -20.02
C ILE A 271 -3.09 21.75 -19.51
N GLU A 272 -3.56 20.78 -18.73
CA GLU A 272 -2.97 19.45 -18.75
C GLU A 272 -2.88 19.01 -20.22
N THR A 273 -1.69 18.58 -20.66
CA THR A 273 -1.56 18.04 -22.01
C THR A 273 -2.03 16.59 -21.99
N ARG A 274 -3.35 16.40 -21.85
CA ARG A 274 -4.00 15.14 -22.15
C ARG A 274 -3.81 14.87 -23.63
N THR A 275 -2.78 14.11 -23.94
CA THR A 275 -2.58 13.51 -25.26
C THR A 275 -3.79 12.63 -25.54
N SER A 276 -4.74 13.18 -26.31
CA SER A 276 -5.85 12.42 -26.87
C SER A 276 -5.38 11.61 -28.08
N GLU A 277 -4.37 10.78 -27.82
CA GLU A 277 -4.20 9.52 -28.54
C GLU A 277 -5.08 8.48 -27.83
N ALA A 278 -5.20 7.27 -28.38
CA ALA A 278 -6.18 6.29 -27.89
C ALA A 278 -5.86 5.76 -26.47
N GLU A 279 -6.84 5.12 -25.83
CA GLU A 279 -6.77 4.59 -24.46
C GLU A 279 -5.84 3.37 -24.30
N ASP A 280 -4.53 3.56 -24.47
CA ASP A 280 -3.48 2.65 -23.99
C ASP A 280 -2.88 3.23 -22.70
N GLY A 281 -3.27 2.65 -21.55
CA GLY A 281 -2.96 3.19 -20.23
C GLY A 281 -1.55 2.91 -19.72
N ASP A 282 -1.00 3.90 -19.01
CA ASP A 282 0.12 3.87 -18.06
C ASP A 282 1.37 3.04 -18.41
N CYS A 283 2.52 3.75 -18.48
CA CYS A 283 3.85 3.14 -18.25
C CYS A 283 4.12 2.81 -16.77
N GLU A 284 3.11 2.32 -16.02
CA GLU A 284 3.40 1.31 -15.01
C GLU A 284 3.97 0.07 -15.71
N SER A 285 4.87 -0.69 -15.08
CA SER A 285 5.41 -1.90 -15.71
C SER A 285 4.33 -2.99 -15.78
N GLN A 286 3.59 -3.02 -16.88
CA GLN A 286 2.42 -3.88 -17.12
C GLN A 286 2.68 -5.33 -16.70
N VAL A 287 2.00 -5.78 -15.65
CA VAL A 287 2.18 -7.12 -15.09
C VAL A 287 1.43 -8.11 -15.96
N THR A 288 2.14 -9.08 -16.53
CA THR A 288 1.54 -10.22 -17.26
C THR A 288 1.67 -11.49 -16.42
N TYR A 289 0.90 -12.54 -16.73
CA TYR A 289 1.05 -13.84 -16.07
C TYR A 289 2.46 -14.43 -16.24
N ASP A 290 3.21 -14.06 -17.29
CA ASP A 290 4.62 -14.44 -17.45
C ASP A 290 5.49 -13.98 -16.27
N MET A 291 5.14 -12.90 -15.58
CA MET A 291 5.84 -12.42 -14.38
C MET A 291 5.41 -13.12 -13.08
N ILE A 292 4.32 -13.88 -13.08
CA ILE A 292 3.82 -14.63 -11.90
C ILE A 292 4.38 -16.06 -11.93
N GLY A 293 5.15 -16.44 -10.90
CA GLY A 293 5.70 -17.81 -10.77
C GLY A 293 4.81 -18.76 -9.98
N GLY A 294 4.85 -20.04 -10.34
CA GLY A 294 4.07 -21.10 -9.70
C GLY A 294 2.56 -20.99 -9.89
N LEU A 295 1.80 -21.66 -9.01
CA LEU A 295 0.34 -21.56 -8.86
C LEU A 295 -0.46 -21.91 -10.13
N SER A 296 0.06 -22.78 -10.99
CA SER A 296 -0.51 -23.10 -12.30
C SER A 296 -1.95 -23.64 -12.26
N SER A 297 -2.34 -24.36 -11.20
CA SER A 297 -3.70 -24.87 -10.99
C SER A 297 -4.68 -23.76 -10.55
N GLN A 298 -4.26 -22.87 -9.65
CA GLN A 298 -5.03 -21.67 -9.29
C GLN A 298 -5.19 -20.75 -10.51
N LEU A 299 -4.11 -20.50 -11.26
CA LEU A 299 -4.14 -19.67 -12.47
C LEU A 299 -5.08 -20.27 -13.54
N LYS A 300 -5.04 -21.57 -13.79
CA LYS A 300 -6.02 -22.23 -14.68
C LYS A 300 -7.46 -22.01 -14.20
N THR A 301 -7.71 -22.20 -12.90
CA THR A 301 -9.03 -21.98 -12.29
C THR A 301 -9.50 -20.53 -12.44
N ILE A 302 -8.59 -19.56 -12.33
CA ILE A 302 -8.82 -18.13 -12.54
C ILE A 302 -9.20 -17.85 -14.00
N ARG A 303 -8.43 -18.37 -14.98
CA ARG A 303 -8.73 -18.20 -16.41
C ARG A 303 -10.12 -18.70 -16.78
N GLU A 304 -10.46 -19.92 -16.35
CA GLU A 304 -11.78 -20.53 -16.57
C GLU A 304 -12.94 -19.73 -15.94
N THR A 305 -12.67 -18.94 -14.89
CA THR A 305 -13.70 -18.20 -14.14
C THR A 305 -13.86 -16.75 -14.62
N ILE A 306 -12.79 -16.13 -15.14
CA ILE A 306 -12.75 -14.69 -15.42
C ILE A 306 -12.56 -14.40 -16.90
N GLU A 307 -11.59 -15.06 -17.53
CA GLU A 307 -11.31 -14.82 -18.94
C GLU A 307 -12.40 -15.39 -19.83
N LEU A 308 -12.99 -16.54 -19.47
CA LEU A 308 -14.02 -17.17 -20.29
C LEU A 308 -15.31 -16.32 -20.38
N PRO A 309 -15.89 -15.77 -19.27
CA PRO A 309 -17.00 -14.82 -19.37
C PRO A 309 -16.66 -13.53 -20.14
N MET A 310 -15.49 -12.95 -19.89
CA MET A 310 -15.11 -11.65 -20.48
C MET A 310 -14.77 -11.75 -21.96
N LYS A 311 -14.03 -12.79 -22.38
CA LYS A 311 -13.65 -13.02 -23.78
C LYS A 311 -14.80 -13.59 -24.62
N GLN A 312 -15.78 -14.29 -24.02
CA GLN A 312 -16.88 -14.98 -24.74
C GLN A 312 -18.27 -14.92 -24.06
N PRO A 313 -18.84 -13.72 -23.79
CA PRO A 313 -20.10 -13.58 -23.05
C PRO A 313 -21.32 -14.20 -23.75
N GLU A 314 -21.35 -14.25 -25.08
CA GLU A 314 -22.45 -14.85 -25.85
C GLU A 314 -22.60 -16.37 -25.60
N LEU A 315 -21.52 -17.08 -25.23
CA LEU A 315 -21.63 -18.49 -24.87
C LEU A 315 -22.44 -18.66 -23.58
N PHE A 316 -22.17 -17.85 -22.55
CA PHE A 316 -22.90 -17.90 -21.27
C PHE A 316 -24.39 -17.64 -21.46
N LYS A 317 -24.75 -16.63 -22.28
CA LYS A 317 -26.13 -16.38 -22.69
C LYS A 317 -26.76 -17.59 -23.39
N SER A 318 -26.06 -18.18 -24.37
CA SER A 318 -26.58 -19.31 -25.16
C SER A 318 -26.82 -20.59 -24.35
N TYR A 319 -26.02 -20.82 -23.30
CA TYR A 319 -26.19 -21.95 -22.37
C TYR A 319 -27.08 -21.63 -21.16
N GLY A 320 -27.52 -20.38 -21.00
CA GLY A 320 -28.29 -19.93 -19.82
C GLY A 320 -27.51 -20.00 -18.50
N ILE A 321 -26.17 -19.96 -18.57
CA ILE A 321 -25.29 -20.04 -17.40
C ILE A 321 -25.03 -18.60 -16.91
N PRO A 322 -25.45 -18.20 -15.71
CA PRO A 322 -25.15 -16.88 -15.19
C PRO A 322 -23.63 -16.72 -15.00
N PRO A 323 -23.02 -15.62 -15.49
CA PRO A 323 -21.61 -15.37 -15.28
C PRO A 323 -21.32 -15.10 -13.78
N PRO A 324 -20.16 -15.54 -13.26
CA PRO A 324 -19.81 -15.34 -11.84
C PRO A 324 -19.66 -13.85 -11.54
N ARG A 325 -20.26 -13.39 -10.43
CA ARG A 325 -20.24 -11.96 -10.03
C ARG A 325 -18.99 -11.57 -9.26
N GLY A 326 -18.32 -12.54 -8.62
CA GLY A 326 -17.09 -12.27 -7.91
C GLY A 326 -16.29 -13.50 -7.52
N VAL A 327 -14.98 -13.29 -7.35
CA VAL A 327 -14.02 -14.31 -6.92
C VAL A 327 -13.27 -13.81 -5.68
N LEU A 328 -13.17 -14.65 -4.65
CA LEU A 328 -12.46 -14.36 -3.41
C LEU A 328 -11.10 -15.07 -3.37
N LEU A 329 -10.02 -14.31 -3.50
CA LEU A 329 -8.64 -14.79 -3.36
C LEU A 329 -8.24 -14.75 -1.87
N TYR A 330 -7.85 -15.89 -1.30
CA TYR A 330 -7.46 -15.95 0.12
C TYR A 330 -6.18 -16.74 0.39
N GLY A 331 -5.57 -16.55 1.57
CA GLY A 331 -4.38 -17.27 2.03
C GLY A 331 -3.35 -16.35 2.70
N PRO A 332 -2.11 -16.80 2.99
CA PRO A 332 -1.10 -15.98 3.67
C PRO A 332 -0.75 -14.66 2.94
N PRO A 333 -0.29 -13.62 3.64
CA PRO A 333 0.22 -12.39 3.02
C PRO A 333 1.50 -12.66 2.21
N GLY A 334 1.89 -11.73 1.33
CA GLY A 334 3.10 -11.86 0.50
C GLY A 334 3.02 -12.88 -0.66
N THR A 335 1.91 -13.60 -0.79
CA THR A 335 1.62 -14.58 -1.87
C THR A 335 1.32 -13.95 -3.24
N GLY A 336 1.27 -12.62 -3.34
CA GLY A 336 1.08 -11.92 -4.61
C GLY A 336 -0.37 -11.81 -5.11
N LYS A 337 -1.38 -11.93 -4.23
CA LYS A 337 -2.82 -11.78 -4.60
C LYS A 337 -3.09 -10.52 -5.42
N THR A 338 -2.54 -9.39 -4.98
CA THR A 338 -2.58 -8.07 -5.64
C THR A 338 -1.93 -8.10 -7.03
N MET A 339 -0.82 -8.83 -7.23
CA MET A 339 -0.18 -8.98 -8.54
C MET A 339 -0.98 -9.90 -9.47
N ILE A 340 -1.61 -10.94 -8.93
CA ILE A 340 -2.54 -11.80 -9.67
C ILE A 340 -3.71 -10.97 -10.20
N ALA A 341 -4.32 -10.12 -9.36
CA ALA A 341 -5.36 -9.19 -9.81
C ALA A 341 -4.88 -8.22 -10.90
N LYS A 342 -3.70 -7.59 -10.73
CA LYS A 342 -3.09 -6.73 -11.77
C LYS A 342 -2.70 -7.47 -13.07
N ALA A 343 -2.47 -8.78 -13.04
CA ALA A 343 -2.20 -9.57 -14.25
C ALA A 343 -3.47 -10.01 -14.99
N ILE A 344 -4.52 -10.40 -14.24
CA ILE A 344 -5.85 -10.71 -14.79
C ILE A 344 -6.41 -9.47 -15.51
N ALA A 345 -6.31 -8.30 -14.89
CA ALA A 345 -6.65 -7.00 -15.47
C ALA A 345 -6.10 -6.84 -16.89
N ASN A 346 -4.81 -7.09 -17.02
CA ASN A 346 -4.01 -6.85 -18.21
C ASN A 346 -4.30 -7.87 -19.34
N GLU A 347 -4.36 -9.18 -19.05
CA GLU A 347 -4.68 -10.18 -20.10
C GLU A 347 -6.15 -10.16 -20.55
N VAL A 348 -7.07 -9.62 -19.74
CA VAL A 348 -8.47 -9.40 -20.14
C VAL A 348 -8.63 -8.08 -20.91
N GLY A 349 -7.71 -7.11 -20.76
CA GLY A 349 -7.88 -5.76 -21.31
C GLY A 349 -9.02 -4.99 -20.64
N ALA A 350 -9.27 -5.23 -19.35
CA ALA A 350 -10.37 -4.61 -18.61
C ALA A 350 -9.90 -3.41 -17.79
N HIS A 351 -10.74 -2.37 -17.67
CA HIS A 351 -10.47 -1.25 -16.77
C HIS A 351 -10.55 -1.72 -15.31
N VAL A 352 -9.48 -1.51 -14.53
CA VAL A 352 -9.43 -2.00 -13.15
C VAL A 352 -9.35 -0.87 -12.13
N THR A 353 -10.37 -0.83 -11.26
CA THR A 353 -10.41 0.08 -10.12
C THR A 353 -9.96 -0.68 -8.87
N VAL A 354 -8.80 -0.31 -8.34
CA VAL A 354 -8.28 -0.83 -7.07
C VAL A 354 -8.90 -0.07 -5.91
N ILE A 355 -9.39 -0.81 -4.91
CA ILE A 355 -9.92 -0.30 -3.64
C ILE A 355 -9.13 -0.95 -2.51
N ASN A 356 -8.42 -0.14 -1.73
CA ASN A 356 -7.76 -0.62 -0.51
C ASN A 356 -8.76 -0.55 0.65
N GLY A 357 -8.97 -1.65 1.38
CA GLY A 357 -9.92 -1.74 2.48
C GLY A 357 -9.87 -0.55 3.48
N PRO A 358 -8.69 -0.21 4.05
CA PRO A 358 -8.55 0.91 4.97
C PRO A 358 -8.86 2.30 4.38
N GLU A 359 -8.69 2.47 3.07
CA GLU A 359 -8.78 3.78 2.38
C GLU A 359 -10.23 4.27 2.20
N ILE A 360 -11.19 3.35 2.25
CA ILE A 360 -12.61 3.67 2.23
C ILE A 360 -13.11 4.13 3.61
N ILE A 361 -12.41 3.81 4.71
CA ILE A 361 -12.85 4.10 6.08
C ILE A 361 -12.54 5.56 6.45
N SER A 362 -13.57 6.42 6.35
CA SER A 362 -13.48 7.84 6.75
C SER A 362 -14.09 8.07 8.14
N LYS A 363 -13.84 9.26 8.71
CA LYS A 363 -14.44 9.71 9.98
C LYS A 363 -15.85 10.29 9.84
N PHE A 364 -16.33 10.50 8.61
CA PHE A 364 -17.60 11.17 8.33
C PHE A 364 -18.67 10.17 7.87
N TYR A 365 -19.82 10.21 8.54
CA TYR A 365 -20.92 9.29 8.28
C TYR A 365 -21.43 9.40 6.83
N GLY A 366 -21.48 8.27 6.12
CA GLY A 366 -22.02 8.17 4.77
C GLY A 366 -21.02 8.48 3.64
N GLU A 367 -19.85 9.04 3.93
CA GLU A 367 -18.81 9.31 2.92
C GLU A 367 -18.26 8.00 2.33
N SER A 368 -17.88 7.05 3.17
CA SER A 368 -17.42 5.70 2.79
C SER A 368 -18.39 4.97 1.86
N GLU A 369 -19.69 5.06 2.16
CA GLU A 369 -20.75 4.46 1.33
C GLU A 369 -20.92 5.21 0.01
N SER A 370 -20.91 6.55 0.03
CA SER A 370 -21.05 7.37 -1.16
C SER A 370 -19.88 7.15 -2.13
N ARG A 371 -18.65 7.09 -1.61
CA ARG A 371 -17.43 6.78 -2.38
C ARG A 371 -17.48 5.39 -3.00
N LEU A 372 -17.93 4.37 -2.25
CA LEU A 372 -18.05 3.01 -2.76
C LEU A 372 -19.13 2.91 -3.85
N ARG A 373 -20.29 3.57 -3.67
CA ARG A 373 -21.33 3.70 -4.71
C ARG A 373 -20.81 4.40 -5.98
N GLN A 374 -20.04 5.48 -5.82
CA GLN A 374 -19.43 6.22 -6.93
C GLN A 374 -18.45 5.35 -7.73
N ILE A 375 -17.59 4.59 -7.06
CA ILE A 375 -16.63 3.66 -7.70
C ILE A 375 -17.37 2.58 -8.50
N PHE A 376 -18.44 2.01 -7.95
CA PHE A 376 -19.25 1.02 -8.67
C PHE A 376 -19.98 1.62 -9.88
N ALA A 377 -20.43 2.87 -9.81
CA ALA A 377 -21.01 3.58 -10.95
C ALA A 377 -19.97 3.87 -12.06
N GLU A 378 -18.76 4.33 -11.69
CA GLU A 378 -17.66 4.59 -12.62
C GLU A 378 -17.20 3.30 -13.33
N ALA A 379 -17.02 2.21 -12.57
CA ALA A 379 -16.70 0.90 -13.13
C ALA A 379 -17.84 0.37 -14.03
N SER A 380 -19.10 0.64 -13.71
CA SER A 380 -20.26 0.27 -14.54
C SER A 380 -20.34 1.01 -15.87
N LEU A 381 -19.65 2.15 -16.02
CA LEU A 381 -19.54 2.89 -17.28
C LEU A 381 -18.37 2.38 -18.15
N ARG A 382 -17.20 2.12 -17.55
CA ARG A 382 -15.97 1.70 -18.26
C ARG A 382 -15.89 0.19 -18.50
N ARG A 383 -16.82 -0.39 -19.28
CA ARG A 383 -16.88 -1.84 -19.53
C ARG A 383 -15.93 -2.29 -20.66
N PRO A 384 -15.29 -3.47 -20.58
CA PRO A 384 -15.31 -4.41 -19.46
C PRO A 384 -14.45 -3.92 -18.28
N SER A 385 -14.87 -4.23 -17.06
CA SER A 385 -14.21 -3.74 -15.84
C SER A 385 -14.12 -4.75 -14.71
N ILE A 386 -13.09 -4.60 -13.87
CA ILE A 386 -12.88 -5.40 -12.67
C ILE A 386 -12.67 -4.46 -11.48
N ILE A 387 -13.46 -4.62 -10.43
CA ILE A 387 -13.24 -3.93 -9.15
C ILE A 387 -12.40 -4.87 -8.29
N PHE A 388 -11.18 -4.46 -7.94
CA PHE A 388 -10.32 -5.24 -7.05
C PHE A 388 -10.30 -4.61 -5.66
N ILE A 389 -10.81 -5.34 -4.66
CA ILE A 389 -10.86 -4.93 -3.26
C ILE A 389 -9.79 -5.69 -2.48
N ASP A 390 -8.69 -5.02 -2.12
CA ASP A 390 -7.66 -5.59 -1.25
C ASP A 390 -7.98 -5.37 0.23
N GLU A 391 -7.45 -6.24 1.09
CA GLU A 391 -7.72 -6.28 2.54
C GLU A 391 -9.23 -6.23 2.89
N LEU A 392 -10.04 -7.05 2.20
CA LEU A 392 -11.50 -7.11 2.39
C LEU A 392 -11.91 -7.36 3.86
N ASP A 393 -11.08 -8.08 4.63
CA ASP A 393 -11.30 -8.32 6.07
C ASP A 393 -11.16 -7.07 6.97
N ALA A 394 -10.61 -5.96 6.46
CA ALA A 394 -10.65 -4.65 7.13
C ALA A 394 -12.01 -3.94 7.00
N LEU A 395 -12.74 -4.16 5.89
CA LEU A 395 -14.07 -3.60 5.67
C LEU A 395 -15.21 -4.51 6.16
N CYS A 396 -15.01 -5.83 6.04
CA CYS A 396 -16.10 -6.81 6.08
C CYS A 396 -16.06 -7.73 7.30
N SER A 397 -15.79 -7.14 8.48
CA SER A 397 -15.82 -7.82 9.77
C SER A 397 -17.20 -8.43 10.09
N LYS A 398 -17.22 -9.50 10.89
CA LYS A 398 -18.47 -10.16 11.31
C LYS A 398 -19.38 -9.23 12.12
N ARG A 399 -20.66 -9.21 11.76
CA ARG A 399 -21.73 -8.38 12.37
C ARG A 399 -21.84 -8.49 13.90
N GLU A 400 -21.44 -9.63 14.46
CA GLU A 400 -21.43 -9.93 15.90
C GLU A 400 -20.18 -9.38 16.63
N GLY A 401 -19.05 -9.22 15.94
CA GLY A 401 -17.79 -8.77 16.52
C GLY A 401 -17.49 -7.28 16.30
N ALA A 402 -18.01 -6.67 15.23
CA ALA A 402 -17.80 -5.26 14.93
C ALA A 402 -18.51 -4.37 15.97
N GLN A 403 -17.74 -3.52 16.66
CA GLN A 403 -18.30 -2.50 17.57
C GLN A 403 -18.83 -1.28 16.80
N ASN A 404 -18.27 -0.99 15.63
CA ASN A 404 -18.67 0.15 14.82
C ASN A 404 -19.93 -0.15 13.98
N GLU A 405 -20.94 0.72 14.05
CA GLU A 405 -22.08 0.64 13.12
C GLU A 405 -21.68 0.98 11.68
N VAL A 406 -20.66 1.82 11.49
CA VAL A 406 -20.21 2.27 10.17
C VAL A 406 -19.79 1.09 9.29
N GLU A 407 -18.98 0.17 9.82
CA GLU A 407 -18.60 -1.09 9.14
C GLU A 407 -19.84 -1.88 8.70
N LYS A 408 -20.82 -2.07 9.59
CA LYS A 408 -22.04 -2.84 9.30
C LYS A 408 -22.88 -2.21 8.18
N ARG A 409 -22.89 -0.87 8.08
CA ARG A 409 -23.56 -0.13 7.01
C ARG A 409 -22.78 -0.21 5.69
N VAL A 410 -21.45 -0.08 5.71
CA VAL A 410 -20.59 -0.24 4.52
C VAL A 410 -20.71 -1.66 3.95
N VAL A 411 -20.70 -2.69 4.79
CA VAL A 411 -20.97 -4.08 4.37
C VAL A 411 -22.34 -4.21 3.74
N ALA A 412 -23.40 -3.69 4.36
CA ALA A 412 -24.75 -3.73 3.79
C ALA A 412 -24.84 -3.03 2.42
N SER A 413 -24.12 -1.92 2.25
CA SER A 413 -24.05 -1.19 0.97
C SER A 413 -23.32 -1.98 -0.11
N LEU A 414 -22.13 -2.52 0.19
CA LEU A 414 -21.38 -3.39 -0.72
C LEU A 414 -22.20 -4.62 -1.16
N LEU A 415 -22.89 -5.28 -0.22
CA LEU A 415 -23.79 -6.40 -0.52
C LEU A 415 -24.92 -5.98 -1.47
N THR A 416 -25.54 -4.82 -1.23
CA THR A 416 -26.62 -4.29 -2.08
C THR A 416 -26.13 -3.97 -3.49
N LEU A 417 -24.91 -3.46 -3.62
CA LEU A 417 -24.30 -3.18 -4.93
C LEU A 417 -23.94 -4.47 -5.68
N MET A 418 -23.35 -5.48 -5.02
CA MET A 418 -23.07 -6.79 -5.63
C MET A 418 -24.36 -7.50 -6.10
N ASP A 419 -25.45 -7.37 -5.34
CA ASP A 419 -26.78 -7.87 -5.73
C ASP A 419 -27.35 -7.10 -6.94
N GLY A 420 -27.07 -5.80 -7.04
CA GLY A 420 -27.54 -4.92 -8.12
C GLY A 420 -26.87 -5.14 -9.48
N ILE A 421 -25.59 -5.52 -9.54
CA ILE A 421 -24.78 -5.63 -10.78
C ILE A 421 -25.47 -6.43 -11.90
N GLY A 422 -26.24 -7.47 -11.57
CA GLY A 422 -26.94 -8.31 -12.55
C GLY A 422 -28.43 -8.01 -12.73
N SER A 423 -28.96 -6.86 -12.31
CA SER A 423 -30.38 -6.52 -12.48
C SER A 423 -30.69 -5.72 -13.75
N GLU A 424 -29.69 -5.11 -14.40
CA GLU A 424 -29.87 -4.13 -15.47
C GLU A 424 -29.25 -4.59 -16.80
N GLY A 425 -29.59 -5.80 -17.26
CA GLY A 425 -29.13 -6.34 -18.57
C GLY A 425 -27.61 -6.42 -18.75
N SER A 426 -26.86 -6.31 -17.65
CA SER A 426 -25.41 -6.06 -17.62
C SER A 426 -24.60 -7.32 -17.31
N GLU A 427 -25.10 -8.46 -17.79
CA GLU A 427 -24.63 -9.78 -17.41
C GLU A 427 -23.22 -10.07 -17.93
N GLY A 428 -22.24 -10.09 -17.01
CA GLY A 428 -20.91 -10.65 -17.26
C GLY A 428 -19.81 -9.69 -17.71
N GLN A 429 -20.01 -8.37 -17.64
CA GLN A 429 -18.98 -7.37 -18.02
C GLN A 429 -18.36 -6.58 -16.85
N LEU A 430 -18.86 -6.78 -15.63
CA LEU A 430 -18.34 -6.19 -14.39
C LEU A 430 -18.13 -7.31 -13.36
N LEU A 431 -16.90 -7.47 -12.87
CA LEU A 431 -16.52 -8.51 -11.90
C LEU A 431 -15.94 -7.89 -10.62
N VAL A 432 -16.30 -8.44 -9.45
CA VAL A 432 -15.68 -8.06 -8.17
C VAL A 432 -14.65 -9.10 -7.74
N LEU A 433 -13.37 -8.72 -7.70
CA LEU A 433 -12.30 -9.49 -7.09
C LEU A 433 -12.09 -9.02 -5.64
N GLY A 434 -12.20 -9.94 -4.69
CA GLY A 434 -11.84 -9.68 -3.28
C GLY A 434 -10.55 -10.38 -2.92
N ALA A 435 -9.65 -9.71 -2.20
CA ALA A 435 -8.50 -10.34 -1.54
C ALA A 435 -8.64 -10.27 -0.02
N THR A 436 -8.29 -11.36 0.67
CA THR A 436 -8.29 -11.44 2.14
C THR A 436 -7.16 -12.32 2.66
N ASN A 437 -6.61 -11.98 3.82
CA ASN A 437 -5.73 -12.89 4.55
C ASN A 437 -6.52 -13.81 5.50
N ARG A 438 -7.72 -13.40 5.93
CA ARG A 438 -8.51 -14.07 6.98
C ARG A 438 -9.95 -14.36 6.56
N PRO A 439 -10.20 -15.37 5.70
CA PRO A 439 -11.55 -15.73 5.21
C PRO A 439 -12.51 -16.23 6.31
N HIS A 440 -12.03 -16.41 7.55
CA HIS A 440 -12.84 -16.73 8.72
C HIS A 440 -13.36 -15.48 9.47
N VAL A 441 -12.82 -14.28 9.19
CA VAL A 441 -13.25 -12.99 9.78
C VAL A 441 -14.40 -12.37 8.98
N LEU A 442 -14.47 -12.64 7.67
CA LEU A 442 -15.49 -12.12 6.76
C LEU A 442 -16.92 -12.50 7.16
N ASP A 443 -17.87 -11.62 6.84
CA ASP A 443 -19.31 -11.90 6.91
C ASP A 443 -19.69 -13.10 6.01
N ALA A 444 -20.38 -14.08 6.59
CA ALA A 444 -20.91 -15.24 5.86
C ALA A 444 -21.97 -14.86 4.82
N ALA A 445 -22.48 -13.63 4.81
CA ALA A 445 -23.33 -13.10 3.75
C ALA A 445 -22.59 -12.82 2.42
N LEU A 446 -21.27 -12.56 2.45
CA LEU A 446 -20.44 -12.34 1.26
C LEU A 446 -20.12 -13.65 0.54
N ARG A 447 -19.89 -14.72 1.32
CA ARG A 447 -19.51 -16.07 0.87
C ARG A 447 -20.70 -16.93 0.40
N ARG A 448 -21.77 -16.30 -0.09
CA ARG A 448 -22.95 -16.98 -0.64
C ARG A 448 -22.93 -16.86 -2.18
N PRO A 449 -23.33 -17.92 -2.91
CA PRO A 449 -23.58 -17.81 -4.35
C PRO A 449 -24.56 -16.67 -4.67
N GLY A 450 -24.31 -15.99 -5.79
CA GLY A 450 -24.85 -14.68 -6.14
C GLY A 450 -23.94 -13.49 -5.79
N ARG A 451 -22.77 -13.73 -5.17
CA ARG A 451 -21.82 -12.68 -4.70
C ARG A 451 -20.36 -13.06 -4.95
N PHE A 452 -19.70 -13.67 -3.96
CA PHE A 452 -18.44 -14.38 -4.20
C PHE A 452 -18.75 -15.84 -4.47
N ASP A 453 -18.91 -16.17 -5.75
CA ASP A 453 -19.36 -17.49 -6.22
C ASP A 453 -18.25 -18.54 -6.15
N LYS A 454 -16.99 -18.09 -6.18
CA LYS A 454 -15.81 -18.94 -6.17
C LYS A 454 -14.76 -18.38 -5.22
N GLU A 455 -14.25 -19.24 -4.34
CA GLU A 455 -13.13 -18.92 -3.46
C GLU A 455 -11.88 -19.69 -3.93
N ILE A 456 -10.70 -19.06 -3.88
CA ILE A 456 -9.44 -19.64 -4.37
C ILE A 456 -8.36 -19.48 -3.31
N GLU A 457 -7.85 -20.61 -2.82
CA GLU A 457 -6.74 -20.64 -1.87
C GLU A 457 -5.38 -20.50 -2.58
N ILE A 458 -4.75 -19.35 -2.34
CA ILE A 458 -3.38 -19.06 -2.72
C ILE A 458 -2.50 -19.42 -1.51
N GLY A 459 -2.02 -20.67 -1.50
CA GLY A 459 -1.18 -21.22 -0.44
C GLY A 459 0.29 -20.76 -0.49
N ILE A 460 1.12 -21.40 0.32
CA ILE A 460 2.59 -21.23 0.30
C ILE A 460 3.15 -22.00 -0.92
N PRO A 461 4.08 -21.44 -1.71
CA PRO A 461 4.64 -22.11 -2.88
C PRO A 461 5.50 -23.34 -2.51
N ASN A 462 5.35 -24.43 -3.25
CA ASN A 462 6.20 -25.64 -3.15
C ASN A 462 7.62 -25.36 -3.69
N ALA A 463 8.57 -26.28 -3.52
CA ALA A 463 9.93 -26.11 -4.03
C ALA A 463 9.97 -25.80 -5.54
N GLN A 464 9.11 -26.46 -6.34
CA GLN A 464 8.95 -26.18 -7.78
C GLN A 464 8.36 -24.78 -8.04
N ASP A 465 7.28 -24.39 -7.34
CA ASP A 465 6.72 -23.03 -7.45
C ASP A 465 7.75 -21.95 -7.04
N ARG A 466 8.55 -22.19 -6.00
CA ARG A 466 9.61 -21.27 -5.54
C ARG A 466 10.72 -21.13 -6.59
N LEU A 467 11.10 -22.23 -7.26
CA LEU A 467 12.05 -22.21 -8.38
C LEU A 467 11.51 -21.38 -9.56
N ASP A 468 10.25 -21.55 -9.93
CA ASP A 468 9.59 -20.73 -10.98
C ASP A 468 9.56 -19.24 -10.61
N ILE A 469 9.26 -18.92 -9.35
CA ILE A 469 9.28 -17.53 -8.83
C ILE A 469 10.70 -16.97 -8.89
N LEU A 470 11.71 -17.72 -8.44
CA LEU A 470 13.11 -17.30 -8.47
C LEU A 470 13.60 -17.04 -9.90
N GLN A 471 13.30 -17.92 -10.86
CA GLN A 471 13.66 -17.71 -12.28
C GLN A 471 13.03 -16.42 -12.84
N LYS A 472 11.76 -16.14 -12.52
CA LYS A 472 11.05 -14.95 -12.99
C LYS A 472 11.53 -13.65 -12.34
N LEU A 473 11.89 -13.68 -11.05
CA LEU A 473 12.54 -12.56 -10.36
C LEU A 473 13.92 -12.27 -10.95
N LEU A 474 14.74 -13.32 -11.13
CA LEU A 474 16.10 -13.22 -11.64
C LEU A 474 16.19 -12.82 -13.12
N ARG A 475 15.11 -12.95 -13.90
CA ARG A 475 15.02 -12.43 -15.27
C ARG A 475 15.29 -10.91 -15.36
N LYS A 476 15.10 -10.16 -14.27
CA LYS A 476 15.38 -8.71 -14.18
C LYS A 476 16.76 -8.38 -13.57
N VAL A 477 17.57 -9.35 -13.16
CA VAL A 477 18.74 -9.14 -12.28
C VAL A 477 19.97 -9.91 -12.77
N PRO A 478 21.14 -9.27 -12.97
CA PRO A 478 22.36 -9.97 -13.39
C PRO A 478 22.89 -10.93 -12.31
N HIS A 479 22.95 -12.22 -12.65
CA HIS A 479 23.33 -13.30 -11.74
C HIS A 479 24.29 -14.28 -12.41
N SER A 480 25.17 -14.89 -11.61
CA SER A 480 26.11 -15.94 -12.05
C SER A 480 25.71 -17.35 -11.59
N LEU A 481 24.45 -17.53 -11.15
CA LEU A 481 23.91 -18.80 -10.65
C LEU A 481 23.74 -19.85 -11.76
N THR A 482 24.06 -21.10 -11.43
CA THR A 482 23.71 -22.27 -12.23
C THR A 482 22.29 -22.76 -11.91
N ALA A 483 21.70 -23.54 -12.83
CA ALA A 483 20.40 -24.15 -12.61
C ALA A 483 20.36 -25.12 -11.40
N ALA A 484 21.49 -25.75 -11.06
CA ALA A 484 21.59 -26.63 -9.90
C ALA A 484 21.58 -25.85 -8.56
N GLU A 485 22.27 -24.71 -8.50
CA GLU A 485 22.24 -23.81 -7.33
C GLU A 485 20.83 -23.21 -7.13
N LEU A 486 20.08 -22.95 -8.20
CA LEU A 486 18.68 -22.51 -8.11
C LEU A 486 17.75 -23.57 -7.51
N VAL A 487 17.96 -24.85 -7.82
CA VAL A 487 17.22 -25.96 -7.16
C VAL A 487 17.56 -26.01 -5.68
N GLN A 488 18.86 -26.01 -5.34
CA GLN A 488 19.32 -26.05 -3.94
C GLN A 488 18.78 -24.88 -3.11
N LEU A 489 18.70 -23.68 -3.70
CA LEU A 489 18.15 -22.49 -3.07
C LEU A 489 16.62 -22.58 -2.90
N ALA A 490 15.92 -23.08 -3.92
CA ALA A 490 14.47 -23.28 -3.85
C ALA A 490 14.09 -24.34 -2.80
N ASP A 491 14.89 -25.39 -2.66
CA ASP A 491 14.77 -26.39 -1.60
C ASP A 491 15.02 -25.75 -0.23
N SER A 492 16.18 -25.11 -0.01
CA SER A 492 16.53 -24.51 1.29
C SER A 492 15.58 -23.39 1.75
N ALA A 493 14.93 -22.70 0.82
CA ALA A 493 13.95 -21.63 1.08
C ALA A 493 12.58 -22.16 1.58
N HIS A 494 12.57 -23.09 2.54
CA HIS A 494 11.36 -23.60 3.17
C HIS A 494 10.52 -22.46 3.79
N GLY A 495 9.22 -22.42 3.47
CA GLY A 495 8.29 -21.41 4.00
C GLY A 495 8.45 -19.99 3.43
N TYR A 496 9.38 -19.75 2.51
CA TYR A 496 9.49 -18.45 1.82
C TYR A 496 8.32 -18.26 0.87
N VAL A 497 7.68 -17.10 0.97
CA VAL A 497 6.59 -16.65 0.09
C VAL A 497 7.18 -15.78 -1.04
N GLY A 498 6.44 -15.52 -2.13
CA GLY A 498 6.94 -14.74 -3.27
C GLY A 498 7.52 -13.37 -2.91
N ALA A 499 6.92 -12.66 -1.94
CA ALA A 499 7.48 -11.42 -1.39
C ALA A 499 8.80 -11.62 -0.61
N ASP A 500 8.97 -12.75 0.09
CA ASP A 500 10.22 -13.08 0.78
C ASP A 500 11.33 -13.43 -0.22
N LEU A 501 11.00 -14.15 -1.31
CA LEU A 501 11.94 -14.44 -2.39
C LEU A 501 12.37 -13.17 -3.13
N ALA A 502 11.47 -12.21 -3.32
CA ALA A 502 11.81 -10.89 -3.85
C ALA A 502 12.70 -10.07 -2.89
N ALA A 503 12.42 -10.11 -1.58
CA ALA A 503 13.29 -9.50 -0.56
C ALA A 503 14.67 -10.17 -0.50
N LEU A 504 14.74 -11.49 -0.61
CA LEU A 504 15.98 -12.26 -0.66
C LEU A 504 16.83 -11.90 -1.89
N CYS A 505 16.20 -11.76 -3.07
CA CYS A 505 16.89 -11.27 -4.27
C CYS A 505 17.42 -9.83 -4.09
N LYS A 506 16.67 -8.97 -3.38
CA LYS A 506 17.07 -7.59 -3.08
C LYS A 506 18.27 -7.55 -2.12
N GLU A 507 18.26 -8.31 -1.03
CA GLU A 507 19.39 -8.36 -0.09
C GLU A 507 20.62 -9.02 -0.72
N ALA A 508 20.46 -10.09 -1.51
CA ALA A 508 21.57 -10.68 -2.26
C ALA A 508 22.18 -9.68 -3.27
N GLY A 509 21.35 -8.85 -3.91
CA GLY A 509 21.80 -7.71 -4.71
C GLY A 509 22.56 -6.67 -3.90
N LEU A 510 22.08 -6.33 -2.70
CA LEU A 510 22.76 -5.40 -1.79
C LEU A 510 24.10 -5.97 -1.29
N TYR A 511 24.21 -7.27 -1.03
CA TYR A 511 25.48 -7.94 -0.72
C TYR A 511 26.45 -7.94 -1.90
N ALA A 512 25.98 -8.18 -3.12
CA ALA A 512 26.80 -8.07 -4.33
C ALA A 512 27.32 -6.63 -4.56
N LEU A 513 26.47 -5.61 -4.34
CA LEU A 513 26.84 -4.19 -4.38
C LEU A 513 27.86 -3.82 -3.28
N ARG A 514 27.63 -4.23 -2.03
CA ARG A 514 28.57 -4.06 -0.91
C ARG A 514 29.94 -4.68 -1.23
N ARG A 515 29.96 -5.87 -1.85
CA ARG A 515 31.19 -6.56 -2.29
C ARG A 515 31.93 -5.81 -3.41
N ALA A 516 31.22 -5.10 -4.28
CA ALA A 516 31.82 -4.31 -5.35
C ALA A 516 32.39 -2.99 -4.81
N LEU A 517 31.57 -2.21 -4.11
CA LEU A 517 31.96 -0.92 -3.51
C LEU A 517 33.06 -1.08 -2.44
N GLY A 518 33.00 -2.15 -1.63
CA GLY A 518 34.04 -2.49 -0.66
C GLY A 518 35.41 -2.82 -1.27
N LYS A 519 35.49 -3.05 -2.58
CA LYS A 519 36.75 -3.21 -3.33
C LYS A 519 37.23 -1.92 -4.00
N ARG A 520 36.36 -0.93 -4.19
CA ARG A 520 36.63 0.35 -4.87
C ARG A 520 35.70 1.44 -4.30
N ALA A 521 36.19 2.18 -3.30
CA ALA A 521 35.37 3.14 -2.53
C ALA A 521 34.84 4.34 -3.35
N ASN A 522 35.51 4.70 -4.45
CA ASN A 522 35.12 5.81 -5.33
C ASN A 522 34.91 5.26 -6.76
N LEU A 523 33.68 4.89 -7.12
CA LEU A 523 33.28 4.57 -8.49
C LEU A 523 32.10 5.45 -8.91
N LEU A 524 32.04 5.75 -10.21
CA LEU A 524 30.87 6.33 -10.86
C LEU A 524 29.85 5.21 -11.13
N ASP A 525 28.56 5.50 -10.92
CA ASP A 525 27.47 4.51 -10.99
C ASP A 525 27.45 3.71 -12.31
N ASN A 526 27.82 4.36 -13.42
CA ASN A 526 27.88 3.76 -14.75
C ASN A 526 28.88 2.58 -14.87
N GLU A 527 29.97 2.55 -14.09
CA GLU A 527 30.86 1.38 -14.04
C GLU A 527 30.31 0.24 -13.17
N VAL A 528 29.51 0.57 -12.16
CA VAL A 528 28.92 -0.39 -11.22
C VAL A 528 27.75 -1.12 -11.87
N ALA A 529 26.89 -0.38 -12.60
CA ALA A 529 25.65 -0.88 -13.18
C ALA A 529 25.79 -2.10 -14.11
N GLY A 530 26.94 -2.25 -14.78
CA GLY A 530 27.23 -3.37 -15.69
C GLY A 530 28.15 -4.46 -15.14
N SER A 531 28.78 -4.27 -13.97
CA SER A 531 29.85 -5.15 -13.46
C SER A 531 29.46 -6.00 -12.25
N VAL A 532 28.36 -5.68 -11.57
CA VAL A 532 27.92 -6.38 -10.35
C VAL A 532 26.97 -7.54 -10.70
N MET A 533 27.51 -8.75 -10.72
CA MET A 533 26.71 -9.99 -10.72
C MET A 533 26.50 -10.52 -9.30
N ILE A 534 25.31 -11.03 -9.02
CA ILE A 534 25.00 -11.75 -7.78
C ILE A 534 25.48 -13.21 -7.89
N ALA A 535 26.12 -13.72 -6.83
CA ALA A 535 26.61 -15.09 -6.71
C ALA A 535 25.88 -15.86 -5.60
N PHE A 536 25.94 -17.19 -5.61
CA PHE A 536 25.24 -18.06 -4.64
C PHE A 536 25.52 -17.71 -3.16
N ASN A 537 26.75 -17.33 -2.83
CA ASN A 537 27.11 -16.92 -1.47
C ASN A 537 26.37 -15.65 -0.99
N ASP A 538 25.95 -14.76 -1.89
CA ASP A 538 25.20 -13.55 -1.52
C ASP A 538 23.77 -13.91 -1.08
N PHE A 539 23.19 -14.94 -1.68
CA PHE A 539 21.92 -15.52 -1.27
C PHE A 539 22.03 -16.27 0.06
N LEU A 540 23.12 -17.01 0.28
CA LEU A 540 23.39 -17.65 1.58
C LEU A 540 23.51 -16.61 2.70
N GLN A 541 24.10 -15.43 2.43
CA GLN A 541 24.11 -14.33 3.40
C GLN A 541 22.71 -13.74 3.60
N GLY A 542 22.01 -13.38 2.51
CA GLY A 542 20.65 -12.83 2.56
C GLY A 542 19.62 -13.73 3.28
N MET A 543 19.76 -15.05 3.23
CA MET A 543 18.89 -15.99 3.95
C MET A 543 19.01 -15.93 5.49
N ASN A 544 20.08 -15.34 6.04
CA ASN A 544 20.19 -15.11 7.49
C ASN A 544 19.40 -13.88 7.95
N ASP A 545 19.29 -12.87 7.07
CA ASP A 545 18.58 -11.61 7.35
C ASP A 545 17.08 -11.72 7.03
N VAL A 546 16.73 -12.28 5.86
CA VAL A 546 15.36 -12.35 5.34
C VAL A 546 14.60 -13.52 5.96
N ARG A 547 14.05 -13.32 7.16
CA ARG A 547 13.19 -14.32 7.82
C ARG A 547 11.89 -14.54 7.02
N PRO A 548 11.53 -15.77 6.60
CA PRO A 548 10.32 -16.02 5.81
C PRO A 548 9.04 -15.58 6.53
N SER A 549 8.11 -14.97 5.79
CA SER A 549 6.90 -14.35 6.34
C SER A 549 5.88 -15.39 6.82
N ALA A 550 5.81 -16.58 6.22
CA ALA A 550 4.94 -17.65 6.71
C ALA A 550 5.37 -18.15 8.10
N MET A 551 6.68 -18.28 8.35
CA MET A 551 7.24 -18.59 9.68
C MET A 551 7.16 -17.39 10.66
N ARG A 552 6.75 -16.21 10.19
CA ARG A 552 6.51 -15.03 11.03
C ARG A 552 5.11 -15.05 11.66
N GLU A 553 4.15 -15.75 11.04
CA GLU A 553 2.82 -16.05 11.63
C GLU A 553 2.73 -17.42 12.32
N VAL A 554 3.71 -18.30 12.07
CA VAL A 554 3.81 -19.65 12.65
C VAL A 554 5.17 -19.78 13.31
N ALA A 555 5.21 -19.73 14.65
CA ALA A 555 6.43 -19.92 15.43
C ALA A 555 6.87 -21.40 15.39
N VAL A 556 7.45 -21.81 14.26
CA VAL A 556 8.14 -23.09 14.10
C VAL A 556 9.45 -22.99 14.86
N ASP A 557 9.43 -23.41 16.12
CA ASP A 557 10.64 -23.66 16.89
C ASP A 557 11.35 -24.84 16.26
N VAL A 558 12.45 -24.63 15.54
CA VAL A 558 13.35 -25.73 15.13
C VAL A 558 14.22 -26.06 16.35
N PRO A 559 13.91 -27.15 17.07
CA PRO A 559 14.54 -27.37 18.36
C PRO A 559 16.00 -27.76 18.18
N LYS A 560 16.91 -27.04 18.86
CA LYS A 560 18.36 -27.31 18.80
C LYS A 560 18.82 -28.56 19.57
N VAL A 561 17.90 -29.47 19.89
CA VAL A 561 18.15 -30.65 20.73
C VAL A 561 18.31 -31.86 19.82
N SER A 562 19.36 -32.63 20.04
CA SER A 562 19.67 -33.88 19.35
C SER A 562 19.42 -35.09 20.24
N TRP A 563 19.38 -36.30 19.68
CA TRP A 563 19.31 -37.53 20.50
C TRP A 563 20.57 -37.77 21.35
N SER A 564 21.71 -37.17 20.98
CA SER A 564 22.93 -37.15 21.78
C SER A 564 22.75 -36.42 23.11
N ASP A 565 21.84 -35.43 23.17
CA ASP A 565 21.54 -34.66 24.38
C ASP A 565 20.57 -35.40 25.33
N ILE A 566 20.15 -36.63 24.99
CA ILE A 566 19.16 -37.42 25.72
C ILE A 566 19.73 -38.80 26.07
N GLY A 567 20.24 -38.93 27.30
CA GLY A 567 20.72 -40.20 27.85
C GLY A 567 19.60 -41.27 27.94
N GLY A 568 19.98 -42.52 27.66
CA GLY A 568 19.16 -43.72 27.79
C GLY A 568 17.83 -43.71 27.03
N LEU A 569 16.82 -44.40 27.59
CA LEU A 569 15.46 -44.52 27.04
C LEU A 569 15.39 -45.06 25.59
N GLU A 570 16.34 -45.89 25.18
CA GLU A 570 16.48 -46.38 23.79
C GLU A 570 15.21 -47.08 23.25
N ASP A 571 14.52 -47.80 24.13
CA ASP A 571 13.22 -48.43 23.89
C ASP A 571 12.11 -47.44 23.47
N VAL A 572 12.17 -46.22 23.98
CA VAL A 572 11.24 -45.11 23.67
C VAL A 572 11.70 -44.41 22.39
N LYS A 573 13.01 -44.17 22.23
CA LYS A 573 13.59 -43.60 20.99
C LYS A 573 13.21 -44.46 19.78
N LEU A 574 13.41 -45.77 19.86
CA LEU A 574 13.09 -46.72 18.80
C LEU A 574 11.59 -46.70 18.44
N LYS A 575 10.69 -46.72 19.43
CA LYS A 575 9.23 -46.66 19.21
C LYS A 575 8.80 -45.35 18.53
N LEU A 576 9.48 -44.23 18.81
CA LEU A 576 9.21 -42.95 18.17
C LEU A 576 9.74 -42.87 16.73
N LYS A 577 10.97 -43.37 16.47
CA LYS A 577 11.50 -43.51 15.11
C LYS A 577 10.59 -44.40 14.25
N GLN A 578 10.11 -45.52 14.80
CA GLN A 578 9.13 -46.40 14.14
C GLN A 578 7.78 -45.72 13.85
N ALA A 579 7.33 -44.81 14.72
CA ALA A 579 6.04 -44.15 14.57
C ALA A 579 6.05 -42.94 13.63
N VAL A 580 7.16 -42.20 13.53
CA VAL A 580 7.24 -40.90 12.82
C VAL A 580 8.26 -40.91 11.68
N GLU A 581 9.47 -41.42 11.91
CA GLU A 581 10.55 -41.40 10.92
C GLU A 581 10.30 -42.41 9.77
N TRP A 582 9.83 -43.62 10.11
CA TRP A 582 9.65 -44.69 9.14
C TRP A 582 8.54 -44.45 8.10
N PRO A 583 7.33 -43.93 8.47
CA PRO A 583 6.31 -43.58 7.47
C PRO A 583 6.79 -42.56 6.44
N LEU A 584 7.58 -41.58 6.87
CA LEU A 584 8.06 -40.48 6.02
C LEU A 584 9.25 -40.91 5.13
N LYS A 585 10.18 -41.73 5.65
CA LYS A 585 11.31 -42.23 4.85
C LYS A 585 10.93 -43.35 3.88
N HIS A 586 9.88 -44.13 4.18
CA HIS A 586 9.52 -45.34 3.42
C HIS A 586 8.01 -45.48 3.08
N PRO A 587 7.34 -44.45 2.54
CA PRO A 587 5.89 -44.48 2.29
C PRO A 587 5.47 -45.63 1.35
N ASP A 588 6.27 -45.92 0.33
CA ASP A 588 6.01 -47.02 -0.61
C ASP A 588 5.98 -48.40 0.06
N SER A 589 6.67 -48.57 1.20
CA SER A 589 6.69 -49.83 1.95
C SER A 589 5.39 -50.00 2.75
N PHE A 590 4.86 -48.92 3.33
CA PHE A 590 3.54 -48.93 3.98
C PHE A 590 2.42 -49.19 2.96
N ILE A 591 2.47 -48.53 1.80
CA ILE A 591 1.52 -48.74 0.70
C ILE A 591 1.58 -50.19 0.20
N ARG A 592 2.77 -50.75 -0.03
CA ARG A 592 2.94 -52.15 -0.49
C ARG A 592 2.48 -53.20 0.53
N MET A 593 2.58 -52.91 1.83
CA MET A 593 2.08 -53.80 2.89
C MET A 593 0.60 -53.57 3.24
N GLY A 594 -0.05 -52.54 2.70
CA GLY A 594 -1.43 -52.16 3.06
C GLY A 594 -1.58 -51.66 4.50
N ILE A 595 -0.49 -51.28 5.16
CA ILE A 595 -0.49 -50.84 6.56
C ILE A 595 -0.74 -49.33 6.61
N GLN A 596 -1.78 -48.91 7.33
CA GLN A 596 -1.98 -47.50 7.65
C GLN A 596 -0.91 -47.05 8.68
N PRO A 597 -0.19 -45.93 8.44
CA PRO A 597 0.71 -45.37 9.43
C PRO A 597 -0.08 -44.80 10.62
N PRO A 598 0.48 -44.81 11.85
CA PRO A 598 -0.19 -44.26 13.03
C PRO A 598 -0.29 -42.73 12.90
N LYS A 599 -1.48 -42.15 13.13
CA LYS A 599 -1.69 -40.70 12.99
C LYS A 599 -1.22 -39.91 14.21
N GLY A 600 -1.36 -40.51 15.39
CA GLY A 600 -1.14 -39.86 16.67
C GLY A 600 -0.39 -40.71 17.69
N VAL A 601 0.55 -40.09 18.39
CA VAL A 601 1.36 -40.67 19.46
C VAL A 601 1.13 -39.90 20.77
N LEU A 602 0.94 -40.60 21.90
CA LEU A 602 0.81 -39.99 23.22
C LEU A 602 1.93 -40.47 24.16
N LEU A 603 2.79 -39.54 24.56
CA LEU A 603 3.80 -39.70 25.60
C LEU A 603 3.17 -39.50 26.98
N TYR A 604 3.24 -40.49 27.85
CA TYR A 604 2.80 -40.35 29.25
C TYR A 604 3.84 -40.89 30.22
N GLY A 605 3.90 -40.31 31.41
CA GLY A 605 4.85 -40.67 32.45
C GLY A 605 4.94 -39.57 33.52
N PRO A 606 5.66 -39.79 34.63
CA PRO A 606 5.76 -38.81 35.70
C PRO A 606 6.35 -37.46 35.22
N PRO A 607 6.08 -36.35 35.94
CA PRO A 607 6.72 -35.07 35.68
C PRO A 607 8.25 -35.18 35.84
N GLY A 608 8.99 -34.20 35.32
CA GLY A 608 10.46 -34.20 35.32
C GLY A 608 11.13 -35.24 34.41
N CYS A 609 10.38 -36.21 33.85
CA CYS A 609 10.87 -37.04 32.75
C CYS A 609 10.81 -36.27 31.43
N SER A 610 11.83 -36.46 30.59
CA SER A 610 12.22 -35.59 29.45
C SER A 610 11.29 -35.62 28.22
N LYS A 611 9.98 -35.87 28.40
CA LYS A 611 8.96 -35.99 27.34
C LYS A 611 9.03 -34.85 26.30
N THR A 612 9.06 -33.60 26.76
CA THR A 612 9.16 -32.40 25.91
C THR A 612 10.51 -32.28 25.18
N MET A 613 11.61 -32.77 25.77
CA MET A 613 12.92 -32.81 25.08
C MET A 613 12.96 -33.92 24.03
N ILE A 614 12.38 -35.09 24.32
CA ILE A 614 12.27 -36.22 23.39
C ILE A 614 11.44 -35.85 22.16
N ALA A 615 10.31 -35.16 22.36
CA ALA A 615 9.50 -34.61 21.27
C ALA A 615 10.29 -33.65 20.38
N LYS A 616 11.12 -32.80 20.99
CA LYS A 616 12.01 -31.86 20.31
C LYS A 616 13.13 -32.57 19.52
N ALA A 617 13.86 -33.50 20.15
CA ALA A 617 14.95 -34.24 19.48
C ALA A 617 14.47 -35.08 18.29
N LEU A 618 13.30 -35.69 18.40
CA LEU A 618 12.65 -36.41 17.31
C LEU A 618 12.41 -35.51 16.09
N ALA A 619 11.89 -34.31 16.29
CA ALA A 619 11.62 -33.38 15.19
C ALA A 619 12.90 -32.85 14.55
N HIS A 620 13.95 -32.58 15.34
CA HIS A 620 15.26 -32.15 14.84
C HIS A 620 15.92 -33.22 13.96
N GLU A 621 16.04 -34.46 14.42
CA GLU A 621 16.66 -35.53 13.61
C GLU A 621 15.82 -35.91 12.38
N SER A 622 14.48 -35.79 12.49
CA SER A 622 13.59 -36.03 11.35
C SER A 622 13.60 -34.89 10.31
N GLY A 623 14.18 -33.72 10.65
CA GLY A 623 14.17 -32.53 9.78
C GLY A 623 12.78 -31.92 9.58
N LEU A 624 11.87 -32.08 10.55
CA LEU A 624 10.45 -31.74 10.40
C LEU A 624 10.09 -30.41 11.06
N ASN A 625 9.12 -29.71 10.46
CA ASN A 625 8.56 -28.49 11.04
C ASN A 625 7.83 -28.83 12.35
N PHE A 626 8.35 -28.35 13.47
CA PHE A 626 7.82 -28.61 14.81
C PHE A 626 6.92 -27.46 15.28
N LEU A 627 5.64 -27.75 15.50
CA LEU A 627 4.68 -26.79 16.03
C LEU A 627 4.34 -27.19 17.47
N ALA A 628 4.97 -26.54 18.45
CA ALA A 628 4.66 -26.74 19.87
C ALA A 628 3.47 -25.88 20.31
N VAL A 629 2.53 -26.49 21.04
CA VAL A 629 1.34 -25.85 21.61
C VAL A 629 1.18 -26.35 23.04
N LYS A 630 1.16 -25.47 24.03
CA LYS A 630 0.88 -25.86 25.43
C LYS A 630 -0.62 -25.79 25.72
N GLY A 631 -1.16 -26.77 26.44
CA GLY A 631 -2.57 -26.80 26.85
C GLY A 631 -3.10 -25.46 27.41
N PRO A 632 -2.42 -24.84 28.40
CA PRO A 632 -2.84 -23.56 28.97
C PRO A 632 -2.87 -22.37 27.99
N GLU A 633 -2.05 -22.37 26.94
CA GLU A 633 -1.96 -21.28 25.96
C GLU A 633 -3.21 -21.18 25.06
N LEU A 634 -3.94 -22.29 24.91
CA LEU A 634 -5.21 -22.34 24.19
C LEU A 634 -6.41 -21.87 25.05
N MET A 635 -6.33 -22.00 26.38
CA MET A 635 -7.40 -21.59 27.29
C MET A 635 -7.41 -20.09 27.59
N ASN A 636 -6.24 -19.44 27.63
CA ASN A 636 -6.12 -18.04 28.06
C ASN A 636 -6.52 -16.99 27.00
N LYS A 637 -6.78 -17.40 25.76
CA LYS A 637 -7.30 -16.50 24.70
C LYS A 637 -8.83 -16.56 24.68
N TYR A 638 -9.45 -15.52 25.24
CA TYR A 638 -10.88 -15.13 25.29
C TYR A 638 -11.94 -16.19 24.91
N VAL A 639 -12.97 -16.33 25.76
CA VAL A 639 -14.09 -17.28 25.60
C VAL A 639 -14.68 -17.26 24.17
N GLY A 640 -14.35 -18.28 23.38
CA GLY A 640 -14.77 -18.44 21.97
C GLY A 640 -13.64 -18.34 20.94
N GLU A 641 -12.47 -17.81 21.30
CA GLU A 641 -11.28 -17.80 20.44
C GLU A 641 -10.51 -19.12 20.49
N SER A 642 -10.47 -19.81 21.63
CA SER A 642 -9.80 -21.11 21.81
C SER A 642 -10.14 -22.13 20.72
N GLU A 643 -11.43 -22.26 20.37
CA GLU A 643 -11.92 -23.17 19.32
C GLU A 643 -11.38 -22.78 17.93
N ARG A 644 -11.28 -21.47 17.66
CA ARG A 644 -10.74 -20.94 16.40
C ARG A 644 -9.22 -21.11 16.33
N ALA A 645 -8.53 -20.89 17.44
CA ALA A 645 -7.09 -21.11 17.55
C ALA A 645 -6.71 -22.57 17.26
N VAL A 646 -7.47 -23.55 17.74
CA VAL A 646 -7.27 -24.97 17.38
C VAL A 646 -7.42 -25.19 15.87
N ARG A 647 -8.50 -24.71 15.23
CA ARG A 647 -8.65 -24.82 13.76
C ARG A 647 -7.51 -24.15 13.00
N GLU A 648 -7.08 -22.97 13.45
CA GLU A 648 -6.00 -22.21 12.82
C GLU A 648 -4.66 -22.94 12.94
N ILE A 649 -4.37 -23.55 14.09
CA ILE A 649 -3.18 -24.39 14.31
C ILE A 649 -3.17 -25.61 13.39
N PHE A 650 -4.28 -26.34 13.26
CA PHE A 650 -4.37 -27.45 12.32
C PHE A 650 -4.32 -27.00 10.86
N ARG A 651 -4.82 -25.80 10.52
CA ARG A 651 -4.62 -25.21 9.18
C ARG A 651 -3.17 -24.83 8.93
N LYS A 652 -2.47 -24.27 9.93
CA LYS A 652 -1.04 -23.94 9.88
C LYS A 652 -0.16 -25.18 9.76
N ALA A 653 -0.44 -26.24 10.53
CA ALA A 653 0.26 -27.53 10.41
C ALA A 653 0.10 -28.15 9.00
N ARG A 654 -1.11 -28.10 8.42
CA ARG A 654 -1.39 -28.53 7.03
C ARG A 654 -0.62 -27.69 6.00
N ALA A 655 -0.60 -26.37 6.14
CA ALA A 655 0.10 -25.46 5.22
C ALA A 655 1.64 -25.58 5.30
N VAL A 656 2.17 -26.11 6.41
CA VAL A 656 3.61 -26.30 6.69
C VAL A 656 3.97 -27.80 6.69
N SER A 657 3.17 -28.63 6.02
CA SER A 657 3.46 -30.07 5.83
C SER A 657 4.75 -30.28 5.01
N PRO A 658 5.62 -31.25 5.34
CA PRO A 658 5.50 -32.21 6.44
C PRO A 658 5.78 -31.56 7.81
N SER A 659 4.96 -31.89 8.81
CA SER A 659 5.04 -31.27 10.15
C SER A 659 4.67 -32.21 11.30
N VAL A 660 5.26 -31.93 12.47
CA VAL A 660 4.92 -32.56 13.76
C VAL A 660 4.22 -31.52 14.62
N LEU A 661 2.96 -31.79 14.95
CA LEU A 661 2.16 -30.97 15.85
C LEU A 661 2.26 -31.53 17.27
N PHE A 662 2.95 -30.81 18.16
CA PHE A 662 3.21 -31.22 19.53
C PHE A 662 2.29 -30.50 20.53
N PHE A 663 1.42 -31.26 21.20
CA PHE A 663 0.59 -30.78 22.31
C PHE A 663 1.22 -31.16 23.65
N ASP A 664 1.77 -30.18 24.37
CA ASP A 664 2.21 -30.37 25.76
C ASP A 664 1.06 -30.11 26.74
N GLU A 665 1.04 -30.82 27.86
CA GLU A 665 0.00 -30.76 28.89
C GLU A 665 -1.43 -30.92 28.34
N ILE A 666 -1.66 -31.91 27.46
CA ILE A 666 -2.97 -32.13 26.82
C ILE A 666 -4.10 -32.41 27.84
N ASP A 667 -3.77 -32.91 29.03
CA ASP A 667 -4.69 -33.10 30.15
C ASP A 667 -5.30 -31.79 30.69
N ALA A 668 -4.72 -30.62 30.39
CA ALA A 668 -5.33 -29.32 30.68
C ALA A 668 -6.50 -28.96 29.74
N LEU A 669 -6.61 -29.61 28.58
CA LEU A 669 -7.65 -29.39 27.56
C LEU A 669 -8.64 -30.56 27.46
N ALA A 670 -8.18 -31.78 27.74
CA ALA A 670 -8.87 -33.03 27.44
C ALA A 670 -9.47 -33.74 28.66
N VAL A 671 -9.90 -32.97 29.67
CA VAL A 671 -10.49 -33.49 30.92
C VAL A 671 -11.72 -34.37 30.65
N GLU A 672 -11.83 -35.52 31.32
CA GLU A 672 -12.98 -36.42 31.15
C GLU A 672 -14.34 -35.73 31.44
N ARG A 673 -15.25 -35.87 30.47
CA ARG A 673 -16.54 -35.16 30.40
C ARG A 673 -17.44 -35.52 31.58
N GLY A 674 -18.04 -34.50 32.20
CA GLY A 674 -18.95 -34.66 33.34
C GLY A 674 -18.29 -34.67 34.72
N SER A 675 -16.96 -34.52 34.81
CA SER A 675 -16.23 -34.40 36.08
C SER A 675 -16.49 -33.09 36.85
N SER A 676 -17.06 -32.06 36.22
CA SER A 676 -17.44 -30.80 36.86
C SER A 676 -18.85 -30.31 36.48
N SER A 677 -19.72 -30.20 37.49
CA SER A 677 -21.11 -29.74 37.32
C SER A 677 -21.19 -28.21 37.16
N GLY A 678 -21.06 -27.71 35.93
CA GLY A 678 -21.49 -26.35 35.56
C GLY A 678 -20.49 -25.50 34.78
N ALA A 679 -19.20 -25.87 34.71
CA ALA A 679 -18.14 -25.04 34.12
C ALA A 679 -17.55 -25.56 32.78
N GLY A 680 -17.75 -26.84 32.44
CA GLY A 680 -17.02 -27.52 31.35
C GLY A 680 -17.27 -27.03 29.92
N ASN A 681 -18.38 -26.32 29.66
CA ASN A 681 -18.91 -26.02 28.32
C ASN A 681 -17.92 -25.41 27.29
N VAL A 682 -16.85 -24.74 27.72
CA VAL A 682 -15.81 -24.20 26.82
C VAL A 682 -14.79 -25.28 26.47
N ALA A 683 -14.27 -26.00 27.47
CA ALA A 683 -13.32 -27.09 27.26
C ALA A 683 -13.95 -28.23 26.44
N ASP A 684 -15.21 -28.62 26.73
CA ASP A 684 -15.95 -29.63 25.98
C ASP A 684 -16.07 -29.28 24.47
N ARG A 685 -16.22 -27.99 24.13
CA ARG A 685 -16.28 -27.50 22.75
C ARG A 685 -14.91 -27.48 22.07
N VAL A 686 -13.88 -27.03 22.78
CA VAL A 686 -12.49 -27.06 22.30
C VAL A 686 -12.04 -28.50 22.03
N LEU A 687 -12.37 -29.43 22.93
CA LEU A 687 -12.13 -30.86 22.77
C LEU A 687 -12.95 -31.46 21.61
N ALA A 688 -14.23 -31.10 21.46
CA ALA A 688 -15.02 -31.53 20.31
C ALA A 688 -14.42 -31.04 18.97
N GLN A 689 -13.90 -29.81 18.91
CA GLN A 689 -13.22 -29.32 17.70
C GLN A 689 -11.86 -30.00 17.48
N LEU A 690 -11.07 -30.24 18.53
CA LEU A 690 -9.82 -30.99 18.45
C LEU A 690 -10.06 -32.37 17.83
N LEU A 691 -11.06 -33.11 18.32
CA LEU A 691 -11.46 -34.40 17.74
C LEU A 691 -11.92 -34.28 16.28
N THR A 692 -12.63 -33.20 15.92
CA THR A 692 -13.11 -32.96 14.55
C THR A 692 -11.97 -32.66 13.57
N GLU A 693 -10.97 -31.87 13.98
CA GLU A 693 -9.77 -31.65 13.15
C GLU A 693 -8.92 -32.93 13.06
N MET A 694 -8.79 -33.70 14.16
CA MET A 694 -8.06 -34.98 14.16
C MET A 694 -8.67 -36.01 13.19
N ASP A 695 -9.99 -36.15 13.18
CA ASP A 695 -10.69 -37.01 12.21
C ASP A 695 -10.52 -36.45 10.78
N GLY A 696 -10.59 -35.13 10.61
CA GLY A 696 -10.44 -34.44 9.33
C GLY A 696 -9.06 -34.51 8.68
N ILE A 697 -8.00 -34.91 9.41
CA ILE A 697 -6.65 -35.13 8.86
C ILE A 697 -6.60 -36.34 7.92
N GLU A 698 -7.58 -37.25 7.96
CA GLU A 698 -7.60 -38.48 7.15
C GLU A 698 -7.51 -38.27 5.62
N GLN A 699 -7.73 -37.04 5.13
CA GLN A 699 -7.58 -36.68 3.72
C GLN A 699 -6.16 -36.27 3.29
N LEU A 700 -5.25 -35.96 4.24
CA LEU A 700 -3.91 -35.47 3.96
C LEU A 700 -2.85 -36.28 4.71
N LYS A 701 -1.83 -36.69 3.97
CA LYS A 701 -0.65 -37.37 4.53
C LYS A 701 0.30 -36.35 5.16
N ASP A 702 1.28 -36.86 5.90
CA ASP A 702 2.49 -36.13 6.31
C ASP A 702 2.34 -35.03 7.40
N VAL A 703 1.19 -34.99 8.09
CA VAL A 703 1.05 -34.30 9.40
C VAL A 703 0.93 -35.33 10.51
N THR A 704 1.86 -35.31 11.47
CA THR A 704 1.87 -36.26 12.61
C THR A 704 1.55 -35.55 13.92
N ILE A 705 0.68 -36.14 14.74
CA ILE A 705 0.33 -35.59 16.05
C ILE A 705 1.16 -36.27 17.14
N LEU A 706 1.80 -35.48 18.00
CA LEU A 706 2.47 -35.94 19.21
C LEU A 706 1.88 -35.21 20.41
N ALA A 707 1.39 -35.94 21.40
CA ALA A 707 0.85 -35.38 22.63
C ALA A 707 1.71 -35.79 23.83
N ALA A 708 1.81 -34.94 24.85
CA ALA A 708 2.43 -35.25 26.13
C ALA A 708 1.46 -35.00 27.29
N THR A 709 1.52 -35.88 28.29
CA THR A 709 0.74 -35.76 29.54
C THR A 709 1.54 -36.23 30.75
N ASN A 710 1.23 -35.66 31.91
CA ASN A 710 1.63 -36.20 33.21
C ASN A 710 0.55 -37.10 33.84
N ARG A 711 -0.70 -37.03 33.34
CA ARG A 711 -1.91 -37.62 33.94
C ARG A 711 -2.81 -38.30 32.90
N PRO A 712 -2.46 -39.53 32.45
CA PRO A 712 -3.29 -40.30 31.52
C PRO A 712 -4.67 -40.67 32.11
N ASP A 713 -4.81 -40.61 33.43
CA ASP A 713 -6.04 -40.81 34.19
C ASP A 713 -7.11 -39.73 33.94
N MET A 714 -6.70 -38.52 33.54
CA MET A 714 -7.60 -37.38 33.35
C MET A 714 -8.16 -37.25 31.92
N ILE A 715 -7.60 -37.99 30.95
CA ILE A 715 -7.84 -37.78 29.51
C ILE A 715 -9.14 -38.45 29.05
N ASP A 716 -9.96 -37.72 28.28
CA ASP A 716 -11.15 -38.25 27.59
C ASP A 716 -10.77 -39.45 26.70
N LYS A 717 -11.39 -40.59 27.01
CA LYS A 717 -11.30 -41.87 26.29
C LYS A 717 -11.67 -41.74 24.80
N ALA A 718 -12.30 -40.65 24.37
CA ALA A 718 -12.53 -40.32 22.96
C ALA A 718 -11.25 -40.02 22.16
N LEU A 719 -10.18 -39.51 22.78
CA LEU A 719 -8.89 -39.27 22.11
C LEU A 719 -8.13 -40.58 21.84
N LEU A 720 -8.24 -41.54 22.77
CA LEU A 720 -7.55 -42.84 22.74
C LEU A 720 -8.22 -43.87 21.80
N ARG A 721 -9.10 -43.43 20.90
CA ARG A 721 -9.74 -44.31 19.92
C ARG A 721 -8.83 -44.51 18.69
N PRO A 722 -8.80 -45.71 18.10
CA PRO A 722 -8.10 -45.94 16.83
C PRO A 722 -8.56 -44.95 15.74
N GLY A 723 -7.60 -44.48 14.93
CA GLY A 723 -7.79 -43.41 13.95
C GLY A 723 -7.48 -42.01 14.49
N ARG A 724 -7.11 -41.87 15.77
CA ARG A 724 -6.75 -40.60 16.45
C ARG A 724 -5.38 -40.71 17.13
N ILE A 725 -5.33 -41.15 18.39
CA ILE A 725 -4.09 -41.45 19.13
C ILE A 725 -3.91 -42.97 19.15
N ASP A 726 -3.24 -43.48 18.12
CA ASP A 726 -3.06 -44.93 17.91
C ASP A 726 -1.94 -45.53 18.77
N ARG A 727 -0.95 -44.72 19.17
CA ARG A 727 0.27 -45.19 19.84
C ARG A 727 0.49 -44.47 21.17
N ILE A 728 0.15 -45.15 22.26
CA ILE A 728 0.45 -44.69 23.61
C ILE A 728 1.83 -45.23 24.01
N ILE A 729 2.75 -44.36 24.44
CA ILE A 729 4.13 -44.70 24.83
C ILE A 729 4.37 -44.22 26.26
N TYR A 730 4.71 -45.17 27.14
CA TYR A 730 5.14 -44.86 28.51
C TYR A 730 6.60 -44.41 28.53
N VAL A 731 6.87 -43.31 29.25
CA VAL A 731 8.22 -42.82 29.56
C VAL A 731 8.48 -43.10 31.05
N PRO A 732 9.29 -44.12 31.39
CA PRO A 732 9.62 -44.46 32.78
C PRO A 732 10.59 -43.45 33.41
N LEU A 733 10.77 -43.57 34.73
CA LEU A 733 11.89 -42.93 35.45
C LEU A 733 13.24 -43.48 34.94
N PRO A 734 14.33 -42.69 35.00
CA PRO A 734 15.62 -43.10 34.44
C PRO A 734 16.30 -44.20 35.26
N ASP A 735 16.61 -45.32 34.60
CA ASP A 735 17.43 -46.42 35.13
C ASP A 735 18.84 -45.99 35.53
N ALA A 736 19.56 -46.83 36.27
CA ALA A 736 20.92 -46.52 36.74
C ALA A 736 21.89 -46.20 35.58
N ALA A 737 21.81 -46.93 34.46
CA ALA A 737 22.58 -46.63 33.25
C ALA A 737 22.20 -45.25 32.67
N THR A 738 20.91 -45.01 32.47
CA THR A 738 20.33 -43.73 32.00
C THR A 738 20.77 -42.55 32.87
N ARG A 739 20.77 -42.68 34.21
CA ARG A 739 21.26 -41.62 35.11
C ARG A 739 22.76 -41.37 34.96
N GLY A 740 23.56 -42.42 34.75
CA GLY A 740 24.99 -42.28 34.45
C GLY A 740 25.27 -41.54 33.15
N GLU A 741 24.47 -41.78 32.11
CA GLU A 741 24.53 -41.04 30.85
C GLU A 741 24.09 -39.59 31.00
N ILE A 742 22.98 -39.32 31.71
CA ILE A 742 22.52 -37.96 32.04
C ILE A 742 23.63 -37.18 32.75
N PHE A 743 24.20 -37.71 33.83
CA PHE A 743 25.33 -37.08 34.53
C PHE A 743 26.51 -36.83 33.58
N LYS A 744 26.89 -37.80 32.74
CA LYS A 744 27.98 -37.65 31.77
C LYS A 744 27.71 -36.55 30.74
N LEU A 745 26.45 -36.25 30.40
CA LEU A 745 26.09 -35.13 29.52
C LEU A 745 26.19 -33.78 30.24
N HIS A 746 25.64 -33.65 31.46
CA HIS A 746 25.77 -32.42 32.24
C HIS A 746 27.24 -32.10 32.58
N PHE A 747 28.04 -33.11 32.93
CA PHE A 747 29.46 -32.94 33.21
C PHE A 747 30.34 -32.66 31.97
N GLN A 748 29.80 -32.65 30.75
CA GLN A 748 30.51 -32.10 29.58
C GLN A 748 30.37 -30.58 29.46
N SER A 749 29.38 -29.96 30.11
CA SER A 749 29.18 -28.50 30.08
C SER A 749 29.76 -27.76 31.29
N MET A 750 30.38 -28.48 32.23
CA MET A 750 30.91 -27.93 33.48
C MET A 750 32.31 -28.48 33.79
N PRO A 751 33.21 -27.70 34.42
CA PRO A 751 34.46 -28.22 34.96
C PRO A 751 34.17 -29.06 36.21
N VAL A 752 34.75 -30.27 36.29
CA VAL A 752 34.52 -31.26 37.35
C VAL A 752 35.83 -31.62 38.03
N SER A 753 35.81 -31.84 39.35
CA SER A 753 36.95 -32.37 40.11
C SER A 753 37.05 -33.89 39.96
N ASP A 754 38.27 -34.43 39.86
CA ASP A 754 38.54 -35.88 39.82
C ASP A 754 38.03 -36.63 41.08
N GLU A 755 37.72 -35.90 42.16
CA GLU A 755 37.11 -36.44 43.38
C GLU A 755 35.65 -36.92 43.18
N ILE A 756 34.97 -36.52 42.09
CA ILE A 756 33.53 -36.76 41.88
C ILE A 756 33.29 -38.10 41.17
N CYS A 757 32.97 -39.14 41.94
CA CYS A 757 32.68 -40.47 41.41
C CYS A 757 31.25 -40.60 40.86
N LEU A 758 31.11 -40.69 39.52
CA LEU A 758 29.82 -40.89 38.83
C LEU A 758 29.03 -42.10 39.35
N ALA A 759 29.72 -43.20 39.65
CA ALA A 759 29.07 -44.44 40.09
C ALA A 759 28.39 -44.29 41.46
N GLU A 760 28.94 -43.46 42.36
CA GLU A 760 28.35 -43.18 43.65
C GLU A 760 27.13 -42.25 43.53
N LEU A 761 27.21 -41.21 42.69
CA LEU A 761 26.08 -40.33 42.40
C LEU A 761 24.88 -41.11 41.84
N VAL A 762 25.12 -42.04 40.92
CA VAL A 762 24.09 -42.92 40.34
C VAL A 762 23.43 -43.82 41.39
N GLN A 763 24.18 -44.31 42.38
CA GLN A 763 23.61 -45.10 43.49
C GLN A 763 22.76 -44.23 44.44
N ARG A 764 23.25 -43.04 44.81
CA ARG A 764 22.56 -42.13 45.75
C ARG A 764 21.26 -41.54 45.17
N THR A 765 21.17 -41.35 43.86
CA THR A 765 20.03 -40.71 43.16
C THR A 765 18.93 -41.68 42.70
N GLN A 766 18.66 -42.75 43.46
CA GLN A 766 17.61 -43.70 43.08
C GLN A 766 16.22 -43.03 43.06
N LYS A 767 15.44 -43.27 42.00
CA LYS A 767 14.10 -42.71 41.71
C LYS A 767 14.04 -41.23 41.29
N TYR A 768 15.16 -40.51 41.24
CA TYR A 768 15.17 -39.12 40.78
C TYR A 768 14.78 -39.06 39.29
N SER A 769 13.92 -38.11 38.92
CA SER A 769 13.54 -37.84 37.53
C SER A 769 14.65 -37.08 36.78
N GLY A 770 14.55 -36.98 35.45
CA GLY A 770 15.55 -36.26 34.65
C GLY A 770 15.78 -34.82 35.11
N ALA A 771 14.71 -34.08 35.37
CA ALA A 771 14.75 -32.69 35.85
C ALA A 771 15.18 -32.53 37.33
N GLU A 772 15.38 -33.63 38.08
CA GLU A 772 15.97 -33.63 39.43
C GLU A 772 17.45 -34.09 39.40
N LEU A 773 17.98 -34.42 38.22
CA LEU A 773 19.38 -34.76 37.95
C LEU A 773 20.13 -33.64 37.20
N CYS A 774 19.39 -32.73 36.57
CA CYS A 774 19.84 -31.47 35.98
C CYS A 774 20.17 -30.42 37.04
#